data_AF-A0A933AN23-F1
#
_entry.id   AF-A0A933AN23-F1
#
_cell.length_a   1.000
_cell.length_b   1.000
_cell.length_c   1.000
_cell.angle_alpha   90.00
_cell.angle_beta   90.00
_cell.angle_gamma   90.00
#
_symmetry.space_group_name_H-M   'P 1'
#
loop_
_entity.id
_entity.type
_entity.pdbx_description
1 polymer ?
#
loop_
_entity_poly.entity_id
_entity_poly.type
_entity_poly.pdbx_seq_one_letter_code
_entity_poly.pdbx_strand_id
1 'polypeptide(L)'
;MERIAHGAAGRQADLSRAAQTYLPEDWRLAIACGERLQEQARGSALFADISGFTPLSEALTRAYGQRRGSEQLSHVLNQVFDSLIVEVNRYGGSVVSFAGDAITCWFDADNSEDGVLSTALRAVTAGFAIQQAMQCFSSISIPGYPPVSLAVKVAVASGPARRFVVGDPDLQLIPVLTGVTLGRMAAAEHHTDKGEVVVDEPTMAFLADQVRVREWHDDPDSGWRFAVVEELHAKATPLPWPHPRNSMSAEDQLRPWVLPAIYRQLQAGLGEFLTELRPVVPLFLRFGGIDFKDDPEAGTKLDAFVRWVQRVADRYEGTLLVVLFGDKGSYLYMAFGAPVAHEDDARRAISAALELRTPPAQFDFITGVQIGISSGTVLAGAYGGSTRRTYGTLGDEVNLSARLMQSAQLGQVLVSPSVQQATARDFNWEALPHMPVKGKSEPVTPYCLVGARVGPTIRLQQPRYALPIVGRQHELAVAKQKLDQALEGSGQIVGITAEAGLGKSRLMAEVVSRISAQGLICYGGECQSYGTNSPYLVWRPIWQAIFGLEPGWSIEDQVRLVEERLAQIDQSLVHRLPLLGVLLNLPIPDNDLTRSFDAKLRKTSLEALLVDCIRAHAREQKVAIVLEDCHWLDPLSDDLLEAIARAIAALPVLLVLAYRPTTLETGRSPLRAVSPLPHFTEVKLIDLTPEEVERLVQQKLQKMLGAGVEVPPLLLQRVTDRAQGNPFYLEELLNYLEDRGIDPRDPRAIENLDLPTSLHSLILSRIDQVSESQKTTLKVASIIGRLFRFTWLWGVYPGLGEADRVKNDLDGLARLDITSLDQPEPDLTYMFKHIFTQEVAYESQPYAARATLHDQLGGFIEHISGDLLSQYVYLLAFHYERSENLAKRREYLRKAGEAAQAAFANTSAIDYFQRVLPLLSDEELVEVRLRLGQVLDLVGQWQEADEQYRLVLNLAEELGNVSAQGEAERSIGWLLRKRGDFTAAHEWLAKARATFEKAGDPAGVSQVYADTGEIYRLQGMYVEAEGCFQEGLKQAGLAADGQRRLAAQAQALKG
;
A
#
# COMPACT_ATOMS: atom_id res chain seq x y z
N MET A 1 5.67 -33.11 17.58
CA MET A 1 6.88 -32.91 16.75
C MET A 1 6.67 -33.41 15.33
N GLU A 2 6.25 -34.67 15.08
CA GLU A 2 6.13 -35.23 13.71
C GLU A 2 5.30 -34.39 12.72
N ARG A 3 4.17 -33.80 13.13
CA ARG A 3 3.38 -32.88 12.28
C ARG A 3 4.14 -31.62 11.85
N ILE A 4 5.09 -31.14 12.66
CA ILE A 4 5.95 -29.99 12.32
C ILE A 4 6.99 -30.43 11.28
N ALA A 5 7.56 -31.63 11.42
CA ALA A 5 8.49 -32.19 10.45
C ALA A 5 7.83 -32.43 9.08
N HIS A 6 6.59 -32.94 9.05
CA HIS A 6 5.81 -33.04 7.80
C HIS A 6 5.53 -31.66 7.17
N GLY A 7 5.17 -30.65 7.98
CA GLY A 7 4.96 -29.29 7.50
C GLY A 7 6.23 -28.65 6.92
N ALA A 8 7.38 -28.87 7.54
CA ALA A 8 8.68 -28.40 7.05
C ALA A 8 9.08 -29.08 5.73
N ALA A 9 8.95 -30.40 5.64
CA ALA A 9 9.27 -31.17 4.43
C ALA A 9 8.40 -30.76 3.23
N GLY A 10 7.10 -30.50 3.45
CA GLY A 10 6.20 -29.98 2.43
C GLY A 10 6.65 -28.60 1.92
N ARG A 11 6.81 -27.63 2.82
CA ARG A 11 7.28 -26.27 2.47
C ARG A 11 8.61 -26.28 1.72
N GLN A 12 9.54 -27.16 2.08
CA GLN A 12 10.85 -27.26 1.41
C GLN A 12 10.75 -27.84 -0.01
N ALA A 13 9.80 -28.75 -0.26
CA ALA A 13 9.50 -29.24 -1.61
C ALA A 13 8.84 -28.16 -2.48
N ASP A 14 7.88 -27.41 -1.93
CA ASP A 14 7.22 -26.30 -2.64
C ASP A 14 8.20 -25.15 -2.95
N LEU A 15 9.08 -24.82 -2.00
CA LEU A 15 10.19 -23.88 -2.18
C LEU A 15 11.13 -24.31 -3.33
N SER A 16 11.60 -25.55 -3.30
CA SER A 16 12.47 -26.12 -4.34
C SER A 16 11.80 -26.02 -5.72
N ARG A 17 10.50 -26.33 -5.79
CA ARG A 17 9.72 -26.24 -7.03
C ARG A 17 9.55 -24.80 -7.53
N ALA A 18 9.27 -23.85 -6.63
CA ALA A 18 9.11 -22.45 -6.99
C ALA A 18 10.44 -21.83 -7.48
N ALA A 19 11.54 -22.06 -6.75
CA ALA A 19 12.87 -21.58 -7.13
C ALA A 19 13.36 -22.20 -8.46
N GLN A 20 13.04 -23.47 -8.74
CA GLN A 20 13.36 -24.12 -10.01
C GLN A 20 12.80 -23.39 -11.24
N THR A 21 11.67 -22.67 -11.14
CA THR A 21 11.10 -21.92 -12.28
C THR A 21 11.97 -20.75 -12.76
N TYR A 22 12.93 -20.30 -11.95
CA TYR A 22 13.85 -19.22 -12.32
C TYR A 22 15.02 -19.67 -13.21
N LEU A 23 15.23 -20.97 -13.38
CA LEU A 23 16.20 -21.53 -14.31
C LEU A 23 15.55 -21.82 -15.69
N PRO A 24 16.28 -21.67 -16.81
CA PRO A 24 15.93 -22.30 -18.08
C PRO A 24 15.84 -23.83 -17.95
N GLU A 25 14.98 -24.46 -18.74
CA GLU A 25 14.65 -25.89 -18.62
C GLU A 25 15.83 -26.80 -18.99
N ASP A 26 16.63 -26.42 -20.00
CA ASP A 26 17.87 -27.11 -20.37
C ASP A 26 18.92 -27.07 -19.25
N TRP A 27 19.11 -25.92 -18.59
CA TRP A 27 19.98 -25.80 -17.42
C TRP A 27 19.44 -26.58 -16.22
N ARG A 28 18.14 -26.51 -15.95
CA ARG A 28 17.49 -27.23 -14.83
C ARG A 28 17.68 -28.75 -14.96
N LEU A 29 17.55 -29.29 -16.17
CA LEU A 29 17.76 -30.72 -16.44
C LEU A 29 19.23 -31.11 -16.37
N ALA A 30 20.13 -30.34 -16.97
CA ALA A 30 21.56 -30.62 -16.92
C ALA A 30 22.06 -30.69 -15.46
N ILE A 31 21.71 -29.71 -14.62
CA ILE A 31 22.10 -29.68 -13.21
C ILE A 31 21.48 -30.85 -12.43
N ALA A 32 20.21 -31.20 -12.68
CA ALA A 32 19.55 -32.34 -12.05
C ALA A 32 20.18 -33.70 -12.43
N CYS A 33 20.74 -33.82 -13.63
CA CYS A 33 21.48 -35.00 -14.09
C CYS A 33 22.96 -35.00 -13.65
N GLY A 34 23.50 -33.88 -13.15
CA GLY A 34 24.93 -33.72 -12.86
C GLY A 34 25.79 -33.47 -14.12
N GLU A 35 25.15 -33.04 -15.20
CA GLU A 35 25.76 -32.76 -16.50
C GLU A 35 26.11 -31.27 -16.64
N ARG A 36 27.05 -30.96 -17.54
CA ARG A 36 27.43 -29.58 -17.89
C ARG A 36 27.19 -29.35 -19.37
N LEU A 37 26.31 -28.41 -19.71
CA LEU A 37 26.08 -27.98 -21.08
C LEU A 37 27.38 -27.48 -21.71
N GLN A 38 27.59 -27.79 -22.99
CA GLN A 38 28.79 -27.36 -23.72
C GLN A 38 28.75 -25.86 -24.00
N GLU A 39 29.91 -25.23 -23.93
CA GLU A 39 30.04 -23.78 -24.18
C GLU A 39 29.77 -23.46 -25.65
N GLN A 40 30.23 -24.30 -26.58
CA GLN A 40 29.86 -24.24 -27.99
C GLN A 40 28.55 -25.01 -28.20
N ALA A 41 27.57 -24.35 -28.83
CA ALA A 41 26.26 -24.88 -29.09
C ALA A 41 25.94 -24.83 -30.59
N ARG A 42 25.11 -25.76 -31.07
CA ARG A 42 24.46 -25.71 -32.38
C ARG A 42 22.97 -26.01 -32.20
N GLY A 43 22.13 -25.40 -33.03
CA GLY A 43 20.68 -25.52 -32.88
C GLY A 43 19.95 -24.32 -33.48
N SER A 44 18.77 -24.02 -32.93
CA SER A 44 17.91 -22.95 -33.43
C SER A 44 17.44 -22.04 -32.30
N ALA A 45 17.63 -20.74 -32.48
CA ALA A 45 17.10 -19.70 -31.60
C ALA A 45 15.75 -19.20 -32.12
N LEU A 46 14.81 -18.95 -31.22
CA LEU A 46 13.49 -18.38 -31.52
C LEU A 46 13.24 -17.16 -30.62
N PHE A 47 12.86 -16.05 -31.22
CA PHE A 47 12.37 -14.85 -30.52
C PHE A 47 10.86 -14.76 -30.70
N ALA A 48 10.13 -14.46 -29.62
CA ALA A 48 8.70 -14.18 -29.68
C ALA A 48 8.40 -12.86 -28.95
N ASP A 49 7.86 -11.88 -29.66
CA ASP A 49 7.56 -10.51 -29.18
C ASP A 49 6.05 -10.23 -29.15
N ILE A 50 5.51 -9.81 -28.00
CA ILE A 50 4.06 -9.65 -27.78
C ILE A 50 3.58 -8.26 -28.24
N SER A 51 3.15 -8.21 -29.50
CA SER A 51 2.56 -7.03 -30.12
C SER A 51 1.15 -6.70 -29.58
N GLY A 52 1.00 -5.52 -28.97
CA GLY A 52 -0.28 -4.99 -28.46
C GLY A 52 -0.27 -4.59 -26.99
N PHE A 53 0.88 -4.73 -26.31
CA PHE A 53 1.00 -4.51 -24.87
C PHE A 53 0.75 -3.06 -24.42
N THR A 54 1.23 -2.04 -25.16
CA THR A 54 1.01 -0.62 -24.79
C THR A 54 -0.48 -0.21 -24.82
N PRO A 55 -1.28 -0.49 -25.88
CA PRO A 55 -2.73 -0.27 -25.85
C PRO A 55 -3.44 -0.99 -24.71
N LEU A 56 -3.02 -2.21 -24.36
CA LEU A 56 -3.58 -2.96 -23.23
C LEU A 56 -3.28 -2.27 -21.89
N SER A 57 -2.03 -1.85 -21.69
CA SER A 57 -1.58 -1.08 -20.51
C SER A 57 -2.38 0.21 -20.33
N GLU A 58 -2.56 0.98 -21.42
CA GLU A 58 -3.40 2.20 -21.41
C GLU A 58 -4.85 1.90 -21.05
N ALA A 59 -5.46 0.89 -21.69
CA ALA A 59 -6.87 0.55 -21.48
C ALA A 59 -7.14 0.09 -20.04
N LEU A 60 -6.31 -0.80 -19.49
CA LEU A 60 -6.41 -1.25 -18.10
C LEU A 60 -6.14 -0.12 -17.10
N THR A 61 -5.18 0.77 -17.39
CA THR A 61 -4.88 1.95 -16.58
C THR A 61 -6.06 2.94 -16.54
N ARG A 62 -6.75 3.14 -17.67
CA ARG A 62 -7.96 3.99 -17.72
C ARG A 62 -9.16 3.33 -17.04
N ALA A 63 -9.34 2.02 -17.19
CA ALA A 63 -10.49 1.29 -16.65
C ALA A 63 -10.44 1.06 -15.13
N TYR A 64 -9.25 0.79 -14.58
CA TYR A 64 -9.07 0.39 -13.18
C TYR A 64 -8.21 1.35 -12.36
N GLY A 65 -7.78 2.46 -12.96
CA GLY A 65 -6.76 3.34 -12.40
C GLY A 65 -5.35 2.72 -12.51
N GLN A 66 -4.32 3.56 -12.35
CA GLN A 66 -2.92 3.16 -12.57
C GLN A 66 -2.50 1.91 -11.78
N ARG A 67 -2.99 1.71 -10.55
CA ARG A 67 -2.54 0.60 -9.70
C ARG A 67 -3.12 -0.75 -10.12
N ARG A 68 -4.44 -0.89 -9.98
CA ARG A 68 -5.16 -2.11 -10.37
C ARG A 68 -5.03 -2.39 -11.88
N GLY A 69 -4.85 -1.35 -12.71
CA GLY A 69 -4.54 -1.48 -14.14
C GLY A 69 -3.26 -2.29 -14.40
N SER A 70 -2.14 -1.97 -13.75
CA SER A 70 -0.90 -2.74 -13.94
C SER A 70 -0.93 -4.12 -13.26
N GLU A 71 -1.69 -4.29 -12.18
CA GLU A 71 -1.94 -5.64 -11.61
C GLU A 71 -2.65 -6.55 -12.61
N GLN A 72 -3.71 -6.06 -13.27
CA GLN A 72 -4.40 -6.80 -14.33
C GLN A 72 -3.49 -7.03 -15.55
N LEU A 73 -2.66 -6.06 -15.90
CA LEU A 73 -1.67 -6.20 -16.98
C LEU A 73 -0.67 -7.33 -16.68
N SER A 74 -0.19 -7.44 -15.43
CA SER A 74 0.66 -8.54 -14.99
C SER A 74 -0.04 -9.90 -15.07
N HIS A 75 -1.33 -9.95 -14.73
CA HIS A 75 -2.11 -11.19 -14.78
C HIS A 75 -2.25 -11.69 -16.22
N VAL A 76 -2.63 -10.81 -17.15
CA VAL A 76 -2.71 -11.13 -18.59
C VAL A 76 -1.33 -11.53 -19.14
N LEU A 77 -0.26 -10.79 -18.81
CA LEU A 77 1.09 -11.10 -19.29
C LEU A 77 1.55 -12.50 -18.86
N ASN A 78 1.25 -12.91 -17.63
CA ASN A 78 1.59 -14.25 -17.14
C ASN A 78 0.77 -15.35 -17.84
N GLN A 79 -0.52 -15.12 -18.13
CA GLN A 79 -1.34 -16.05 -18.91
C GLN A 79 -0.81 -16.21 -20.34
N VAL A 80 -0.39 -15.11 -20.98
CA VAL A 80 0.23 -15.13 -22.31
C VAL A 80 1.55 -15.89 -22.25
N PHE A 81 2.47 -15.53 -21.35
CA PHE A 81 3.75 -16.22 -21.27
C PHE A 81 3.62 -17.70 -20.93
N ASP A 82 2.73 -18.12 -20.03
CA ASP A 82 2.49 -19.54 -19.77
C ASP A 82 2.05 -20.29 -21.04
N SER A 83 1.14 -19.69 -21.82
CA SER A 83 0.68 -20.23 -23.11
C SER A 83 1.82 -20.35 -24.14
N LEU A 84 2.72 -19.35 -24.21
CA LEU A 84 3.90 -19.39 -25.10
C LEU A 84 4.92 -20.45 -24.64
N ILE A 85 5.23 -20.48 -23.33
CA ILE A 85 6.20 -21.40 -22.72
C ILE A 85 5.76 -22.86 -22.89
N VAL A 86 4.45 -23.15 -22.79
CA VAL A 86 3.90 -24.49 -23.02
C VAL A 86 4.21 -25.00 -24.43
N GLU A 87 3.99 -24.18 -25.47
CA GLU A 87 4.29 -24.60 -26.85
C GLU A 87 5.79 -24.65 -27.15
N VAL A 88 6.63 -23.78 -26.55
CA VAL A 88 8.10 -23.89 -26.64
C VAL A 88 8.58 -25.23 -26.05
N ASN A 89 8.13 -25.55 -24.83
CA ASN A 89 8.49 -26.78 -24.12
C ASN A 89 7.97 -28.04 -24.83
N ARG A 90 6.82 -27.95 -25.52
CA ARG A 90 6.21 -29.06 -26.28
C ARG A 90 7.08 -29.58 -27.41
N TYR A 91 7.90 -28.73 -28.03
CA TYR A 91 8.84 -29.12 -29.10
C TYR A 91 10.31 -29.15 -28.62
N GLY A 92 10.54 -29.22 -27.30
CA GLY A 92 11.87 -29.37 -26.72
C GLY A 92 12.76 -28.14 -26.91
N GLY A 93 12.17 -26.95 -26.79
CA GLY A 93 12.89 -25.69 -26.63
C GLY A 93 12.92 -25.25 -25.17
N SER A 94 13.95 -24.50 -24.78
CA SER A 94 14.11 -23.88 -23.46
C SER A 94 13.96 -22.36 -23.59
N VAL A 95 13.18 -21.73 -22.72
CA VAL A 95 13.11 -20.26 -22.65
C VAL A 95 14.29 -19.77 -21.82
N VAL A 96 15.30 -19.22 -22.50
CA VAL A 96 16.57 -18.83 -21.90
C VAL A 96 16.41 -17.51 -21.13
N SER A 97 15.90 -16.47 -21.79
CA SER A 97 15.80 -15.12 -21.24
C SER A 97 14.50 -14.41 -21.63
N PHE A 98 14.04 -13.52 -20.75
CA PHE A 98 12.94 -12.59 -20.99
C PHE A 98 13.51 -11.20 -21.28
N ALA A 99 12.85 -10.45 -22.16
CA ALA A 99 13.22 -9.10 -22.57
C ALA A 99 11.98 -8.19 -22.57
N GLY A 100 11.40 -7.98 -21.38
CA GLY A 100 10.16 -7.22 -21.23
C GLY A 100 8.94 -8.04 -21.65
N ASP A 101 8.28 -7.62 -22.73
CA ASP A 101 7.16 -8.26 -23.41
C ASP A 101 7.60 -9.32 -24.46
N ALA A 102 8.89 -9.67 -24.53
CA ALA A 102 9.41 -10.71 -25.41
C ALA A 102 10.17 -11.85 -24.67
N ILE A 103 10.25 -13.03 -25.31
CA ILE A 103 11.06 -14.18 -24.86
C ILE A 103 12.06 -14.64 -25.92
N THR A 104 13.25 -15.04 -25.46
CA THR A 104 14.28 -15.71 -26.26
C THR A 104 14.36 -17.17 -25.88
N CYS A 105 14.22 -18.04 -26.87
CA CYS A 105 14.14 -19.49 -26.73
C CYS A 105 15.26 -20.17 -27.50
N TRP A 106 15.72 -21.34 -27.04
CA TRP A 106 16.73 -22.15 -27.71
C TRP A 106 16.28 -23.61 -27.84
N PHE A 107 16.41 -24.16 -29.04
CA PHE A 107 16.20 -25.56 -29.36
C PHE A 107 17.57 -26.18 -29.63
N ASP A 108 17.97 -27.13 -28.77
CA ASP A 108 19.30 -27.73 -28.83
C ASP A 108 19.39 -28.87 -29.86
N ALA A 109 20.53 -28.95 -30.55
CA ALA A 109 20.84 -29.97 -31.55
C ALA A 109 22.03 -30.82 -31.12
N ASP A 110 21.94 -32.13 -31.38
CA ASP A 110 23.13 -32.95 -31.54
C ASP A 110 24.01 -32.40 -32.69
N ASN A 111 25.31 -32.65 -32.64
CA ASN A 111 26.29 -32.10 -33.59
C ASN A 111 26.19 -32.65 -35.04
N SER A 112 25.10 -33.33 -35.40
CA SER A 112 24.78 -33.79 -36.76
C SER A 112 24.00 -32.74 -37.55
N GLU A 113 24.02 -32.86 -38.88
CA GLU A 113 23.21 -31.98 -39.75
C GLU A 113 21.71 -32.28 -39.61
N ASP A 114 21.34 -33.55 -39.44
CA ASP A 114 19.98 -33.99 -39.10
C ASP A 114 19.48 -33.38 -37.77
N GLY A 115 20.38 -33.18 -36.80
CA GLY A 115 20.08 -32.53 -35.51
C GLY A 115 19.69 -31.07 -35.68
N VAL A 116 20.44 -30.32 -36.51
CA VAL A 116 20.16 -28.90 -36.81
C VAL A 116 18.91 -28.75 -37.70
N LEU A 117 18.68 -29.68 -38.63
CA LEU A 117 17.42 -29.77 -39.37
C LEU A 117 16.23 -30.00 -38.42
N SER A 118 16.38 -30.90 -37.45
CA SER A 118 15.38 -31.16 -36.42
C SER A 118 15.09 -29.93 -35.56
N THR A 119 16.11 -29.17 -35.11
CA THR A 119 15.85 -27.94 -34.33
C THR A 119 15.19 -26.86 -35.17
N ALA A 120 15.58 -26.70 -36.44
CA ALA A 120 14.96 -25.72 -37.33
C ALA A 120 13.46 -26.02 -37.50
N LEU A 121 13.11 -27.28 -37.79
CA LEU A 121 11.71 -27.68 -37.95
C LEU A 121 10.93 -27.59 -36.63
N ARG A 122 11.53 -27.97 -35.49
CA ARG A 122 10.91 -27.84 -34.15
C ARG A 122 10.66 -26.39 -33.78
N ALA A 123 11.62 -25.50 -34.02
CA ALA A 123 11.50 -24.07 -33.73
C ALA A 123 10.42 -23.40 -34.58
N VAL A 124 10.40 -23.63 -35.91
CA VAL A 124 9.36 -23.06 -36.78
C VAL A 124 7.97 -23.67 -36.48
N THR A 125 7.89 -24.97 -36.17
CA THR A 125 6.63 -25.61 -35.72
C THR A 125 6.13 -24.99 -34.41
N ALA A 126 7.03 -24.73 -33.45
CA ALA A 126 6.70 -24.02 -32.21
C ALA A 126 6.24 -22.58 -32.49
N GLY A 127 6.85 -21.88 -33.45
CA GLY A 127 6.41 -20.55 -33.90
C GLY A 127 4.97 -20.52 -34.41
N PHE A 128 4.58 -21.46 -35.28
CA PHE A 128 3.19 -21.57 -35.73
C PHE A 128 2.24 -22.00 -34.61
N ALA A 129 2.69 -22.82 -33.65
CA ALA A 129 1.89 -23.20 -32.49
C ALA A 129 1.67 -22.01 -31.52
N ILE A 130 2.70 -21.18 -31.33
CA ILE A 130 2.64 -19.89 -30.63
C ILE A 130 1.62 -18.96 -31.29
N GLN A 131 1.65 -18.80 -32.62
CA GLN A 131 0.66 -17.99 -33.35
C GLN A 131 -0.77 -18.54 -33.18
N GLN A 132 -0.93 -19.86 -33.12
CA GLN A 132 -2.24 -20.49 -32.87
C GLN A 132 -2.71 -20.27 -31.42
N ALA A 133 -1.83 -20.38 -30.41
CA ALA A 133 -2.15 -20.16 -29.00
C ALA A 133 -2.57 -18.69 -28.74
N MET A 134 -1.95 -17.74 -29.43
CA MET A 134 -2.29 -16.31 -29.29
C MET A 134 -3.70 -15.94 -29.77
N GLN A 135 -4.40 -16.80 -30.52
CA GLN A 135 -5.81 -16.59 -30.88
C GLN A 135 -6.71 -16.39 -29.65
N CYS A 136 -6.40 -17.02 -28.51
CA CYS A 136 -7.13 -16.84 -27.25
C CYS A 136 -7.03 -15.42 -26.66
N PHE A 137 -6.00 -14.65 -27.04
CA PHE A 137 -5.76 -13.28 -26.58
C PHE A 137 -6.08 -12.21 -27.64
N SER A 138 -6.69 -12.63 -28.75
CA SER A 138 -7.07 -11.75 -29.87
C SER A 138 -8.19 -10.75 -29.56
N SER A 139 -8.93 -10.93 -28.45
CA SER A 139 -10.02 -10.03 -28.02
C SER A 139 -10.21 -10.03 -26.49
N ILE A 140 -9.35 -9.31 -25.79
CA ILE A 140 -9.43 -9.12 -24.32
C ILE A 140 -10.49 -8.07 -24.01
N SER A 141 -11.57 -8.47 -23.33
CA SER A 141 -12.67 -7.57 -22.93
C SER A 141 -12.36 -6.84 -21.63
N ILE A 142 -12.58 -5.52 -21.61
CA ILE A 142 -12.38 -4.66 -20.44
C ILE A 142 -13.73 -3.92 -20.18
N PRO A 143 -14.31 -3.97 -18.96
CA PRO A 143 -15.61 -3.36 -18.68
C PRO A 143 -15.63 -1.86 -18.98
N GLY A 144 -16.53 -1.43 -19.86
CA GLY A 144 -16.67 -0.04 -20.28
C GLY A 144 -15.72 0.43 -21.40
N TYR A 145 -14.86 -0.45 -21.93
CA TYR A 145 -13.88 -0.12 -22.98
C TYR A 145 -14.00 -1.05 -24.20
N PRO A 146 -13.54 -0.63 -25.39
CA PRO A 146 -13.39 -1.52 -26.54
C PRO A 146 -12.43 -2.69 -26.23
N PRO A 147 -12.65 -3.88 -26.80
CA PRO A 147 -11.74 -5.01 -26.61
C PRO A 147 -10.37 -4.72 -27.21
N VAL A 148 -9.31 -5.17 -26.53
CA VAL A 148 -7.93 -5.02 -26.98
C VAL A 148 -7.43 -6.34 -27.57
N SER A 149 -6.73 -6.27 -28.70
CA SER A 149 -6.18 -7.44 -29.38
C SER A 149 -4.68 -7.57 -29.14
N LEU A 150 -4.23 -8.73 -28.65
CA LEU A 150 -2.82 -9.11 -28.63
C LEU A 150 -2.50 -10.04 -29.81
N ALA A 151 -1.31 -9.88 -30.36
CA ALA A 151 -0.70 -10.76 -31.35
C ALA A 151 0.78 -10.98 -30.96
N VAL A 152 1.47 -11.85 -31.69
CA VAL A 152 2.90 -12.09 -31.48
C VAL A 152 3.64 -12.00 -32.82
N LYS A 153 4.90 -11.58 -32.78
CA LYS A 153 5.88 -11.75 -33.87
C LYS A 153 6.76 -12.94 -33.54
N VAL A 154 7.07 -13.82 -34.49
CA VAL A 154 8.06 -14.89 -34.26
C VAL A 154 9.18 -14.82 -35.28
N ALA A 155 10.43 -14.79 -34.79
CA ALA A 155 11.64 -14.82 -35.60
C ALA A 155 12.50 -16.03 -35.22
N VAL A 156 13.02 -16.79 -36.20
CA VAL A 156 13.85 -17.99 -35.97
C VAL A 156 15.15 -17.92 -36.76
N ALA A 157 16.27 -18.26 -36.13
CA ALA A 157 17.56 -18.41 -36.80
C ALA A 157 18.30 -19.67 -36.31
N SER A 158 19.02 -20.34 -37.20
CA SER A 158 19.66 -21.64 -36.94
C SER A 158 21.15 -21.60 -37.25
N GLY A 159 21.98 -22.24 -36.41
CA GLY A 159 23.44 -22.20 -36.54
C GLY A 159 24.18 -22.32 -35.20
N PRO A 160 25.42 -21.81 -35.13
CA PRO A 160 26.25 -21.87 -33.93
C PRO A 160 25.95 -20.71 -32.95
N ALA A 161 25.95 -21.04 -31.67
CA ALA A 161 25.87 -20.11 -30.55
C ALA A 161 26.90 -20.48 -29.47
N ARG A 162 27.10 -19.59 -28.48
CA ARG A 162 27.84 -19.89 -27.25
C ARG A 162 26.98 -19.71 -26.02
N ARG A 163 27.14 -20.60 -25.05
CA ARG A 163 26.50 -20.56 -23.73
C ARG A 163 27.52 -20.31 -22.63
N PHE A 164 27.17 -19.41 -21.73
CA PHE A 164 27.96 -19.11 -20.54
C PHE A 164 27.06 -19.11 -19.30
N VAL A 165 27.68 -19.26 -18.13
CA VAL A 165 27.09 -18.90 -16.84
C VAL A 165 28.02 -17.86 -16.26
N VAL A 166 27.48 -16.69 -15.93
CA VAL A 166 28.27 -15.51 -15.54
C VAL A 166 27.70 -14.86 -14.29
N GLY A 167 28.57 -14.28 -13.47
CA GLY A 167 28.20 -13.58 -12.26
C GLY A 167 28.68 -14.24 -10.98
N ASP A 168 28.40 -13.57 -9.87
CA ASP A 168 28.86 -13.93 -8.54
C ASP A 168 27.84 -14.87 -7.87
N PRO A 169 28.20 -16.10 -7.44
CA PRO A 169 27.26 -17.06 -6.87
C PRO A 169 26.62 -16.59 -5.56
N ASP A 170 27.26 -15.68 -4.82
CA ASP A 170 26.69 -15.07 -3.61
C ASP A 170 25.62 -14.01 -3.96
N LEU A 171 25.64 -13.46 -5.17
CA LEU A 171 24.64 -12.52 -5.68
C LEU A 171 23.66 -13.24 -6.62
N GLN A 172 24.05 -13.46 -7.87
CA GLN A 172 23.32 -14.28 -8.83
C GLN A 172 24.23 -14.78 -9.98
N LEU A 173 24.08 -16.06 -10.34
CA LEU A 173 24.52 -16.66 -11.59
C LEU A 173 23.46 -16.48 -12.68
N ILE A 174 23.86 -15.91 -13.81
CA ILE A 174 22.98 -15.61 -14.95
C ILE A 174 23.38 -16.53 -16.12
N PRO A 175 22.47 -17.39 -16.62
CA PRO A 175 22.70 -18.15 -17.85
C PRO A 175 22.60 -17.21 -19.05
N VAL A 176 23.60 -17.27 -19.94
CA VAL A 176 23.74 -16.40 -21.11
C VAL A 176 23.85 -17.25 -22.38
N LEU A 177 23.18 -16.80 -23.44
CA LEU A 177 23.29 -17.34 -24.80
C LEU A 177 23.62 -16.17 -25.75
N THR A 178 24.61 -16.35 -26.63
CA THR A 178 25.08 -15.30 -27.56
C THR A 178 25.68 -15.90 -28.84
N GLY A 179 26.08 -15.07 -29.80
CA GLY A 179 26.70 -15.45 -31.07
C GLY A 179 25.90 -15.03 -32.30
N VAL A 180 26.44 -15.31 -33.49
CA VAL A 180 25.90 -14.85 -34.79
C VAL A 180 24.47 -15.31 -35.06
N THR A 181 24.06 -16.47 -34.53
CA THR A 181 22.67 -16.94 -34.63
C THR A 181 21.69 -16.04 -33.88
N LEU A 182 22.07 -15.50 -32.72
CA LEU A 182 21.21 -14.60 -31.93
C LEU A 182 21.15 -13.21 -32.56
N GLY A 183 22.25 -12.75 -33.19
CA GLY A 183 22.26 -11.52 -33.99
C GLY A 183 21.28 -11.58 -35.16
N ARG A 184 21.31 -12.67 -35.96
CA ARG A 184 20.38 -12.89 -37.09
C ARG A 184 18.93 -13.01 -36.64
N MET A 185 18.67 -13.72 -35.54
CA MET A 185 17.34 -13.82 -34.92
C MET A 185 16.79 -12.46 -34.49
N ALA A 186 17.62 -11.60 -33.89
CA ALA A 186 17.21 -10.26 -33.46
C ALA A 186 16.95 -9.32 -34.65
N ALA A 187 17.77 -9.36 -35.70
CA ALA A 187 17.54 -8.60 -36.93
C ALA A 187 16.25 -9.05 -37.65
N ALA A 188 15.95 -10.35 -37.68
CA ALA A 188 14.73 -10.89 -38.29
C ALA A 188 13.43 -10.35 -37.66
N GLU A 189 13.41 -10.01 -36.35
CA GLU A 189 12.23 -9.40 -35.70
C GLU A 189 11.83 -8.07 -36.35
N HIS A 190 12.81 -7.24 -36.72
CA HIS A 190 12.56 -5.96 -37.37
C HIS A 190 11.88 -6.11 -38.75
N HIS A 191 12.00 -7.29 -39.37
CA HIS A 191 11.35 -7.68 -40.63
C HIS A 191 10.14 -8.62 -40.43
N THR A 192 9.67 -8.81 -39.19
CA THR A 192 8.51 -9.66 -38.87
C THR A 192 7.29 -8.80 -38.58
N ASP A 193 6.15 -9.04 -39.24
CA ASP A 193 4.90 -8.37 -38.92
C ASP A 193 4.01 -9.17 -37.93
N LYS A 194 2.91 -8.57 -37.48
CA LYS A 194 2.05 -9.19 -36.46
C LYS A 194 1.34 -10.43 -36.99
N GLY A 195 1.50 -11.56 -36.30
CA GLY A 195 0.90 -12.85 -36.70
C GLY A 195 1.83 -13.73 -37.54
N GLU A 196 3.06 -13.29 -37.81
CA GLU A 196 3.97 -13.95 -38.76
C GLU A 196 5.05 -14.81 -38.10
N VAL A 197 5.65 -15.69 -38.91
CA VAL A 197 6.84 -16.48 -38.58
C VAL A 197 7.90 -16.20 -39.64
N VAL A 198 8.97 -15.50 -39.27
CA VAL A 198 10.08 -15.14 -40.17
C VAL A 198 11.32 -15.93 -39.80
N VAL A 199 12.10 -16.31 -40.81
CA VAL A 199 13.30 -17.15 -40.65
C VAL A 199 14.49 -16.60 -41.44
N ASP A 200 15.71 -16.84 -40.97
CA ASP A 200 16.93 -16.43 -41.69
C ASP A 200 17.29 -17.36 -42.86
N GLU A 201 18.02 -16.84 -43.85
CA GLU A 201 18.40 -17.59 -45.06
C GLU A 201 19.10 -18.95 -44.77
N PRO A 202 19.99 -19.07 -43.77
CA PRO A 202 20.51 -20.38 -43.37
C PRO A 202 19.49 -21.32 -42.70
N THR A 203 18.47 -20.80 -42.00
CA THR A 203 17.33 -21.64 -41.55
C THR A 203 16.51 -22.13 -42.73
N MET A 204 16.25 -21.28 -43.73
CA MET A 204 15.64 -21.72 -45.00
C MET A 204 16.46 -22.79 -45.71
N ALA A 205 17.79 -22.66 -45.73
CA ALA A 205 18.69 -23.64 -46.35
C ALA A 205 18.61 -25.04 -45.68
N PHE A 206 18.33 -25.11 -44.37
CA PHE A 206 18.02 -26.39 -43.70
C PHE A 206 16.61 -26.87 -44.03
N LEU A 207 15.59 -26.01 -43.90
CA LEU A 207 14.18 -26.41 -44.06
C LEU A 207 13.79 -26.81 -45.49
N ALA A 208 14.52 -26.30 -46.50
CA ALA A 208 14.38 -26.65 -47.90
C ALA A 208 12.92 -26.61 -48.41
N ASP A 209 12.36 -27.77 -48.80
CA ASP A 209 11.01 -27.93 -49.35
C ASP A 209 9.93 -28.20 -48.28
N GLN A 210 10.27 -28.26 -46.99
CA GLN A 210 9.32 -28.51 -45.90
C GLN A 210 8.47 -27.28 -45.53
N VAL A 211 8.79 -26.11 -46.09
CA VAL A 211 8.10 -24.84 -45.87
C VAL A 211 7.74 -24.16 -47.19
N ARG A 212 6.67 -23.38 -47.16
CA ARG A 212 6.30 -22.44 -48.22
C ARG A 212 6.63 -21.02 -47.78
N VAL A 213 7.40 -20.29 -48.58
CA VAL A 213 7.75 -18.88 -48.35
C VAL A 213 6.73 -17.98 -49.06
N ARG A 214 6.21 -16.96 -48.36
CA ARG A 214 5.36 -15.92 -48.94
C ARG A 214 6.19 -14.91 -49.73
N GLU A 215 7.24 -14.38 -49.09
CA GLU A 215 8.13 -13.36 -49.64
C GLU A 215 9.48 -13.34 -48.90
N TRP A 216 10.43 -12.57 -49.44
CA TRP A 216 11.75 -12.35 -48.87
C TRP A 216 11.97 -10.86 -48.56
N HIS A 217 12.73 -10.60 -47.50
CA HIS A 217 13.20 -9.28 -47.10
C HIS A 217 14.73 -9.29 -47.01
N ASP A 218 15.36 -8.32 -47.68
CA ASP A 218 16.80 -8.10 -47.61
C ASP A 218 17.07 -6.94 -46.62
N ASP A 219 17.95 -7.16 -45.65
CA ASP A 219 18.35 -6.16 -44.65
C ASP A 219 19.55 -5.34 -45.18
N PRO A 220 19.40 -4.02 -45.41
CA PRO A 220 20.47 -3.19 -45.94
C PRO A 220 21.59 -2.89 -44.92
N ASP A 221 21.34 -3.01 -43.61
CA ASP A 221 22.30 -2.65 -42.56
C ASP A 221 23.19 -3.86 -42.20
N SER A 222 22.64 -5.07 -42.17
CA SER A 222 23.42 -6.30 -41.91
C SER A 222 23.85 -7.07 -43.17
N GLY A 223 23.18 -6.86 -44.30
CA GLY A 223 23.33 -7.66 -45.51
C GLY A 223 22.73 -9.08 -45.41
N TRP A 224 21.94 -9.37 -44.38
CA TRP A 224 21.24 -10.64 -44.22
C TRP A 224 19.91 -10.66 -44.98
N ARG A 225 19.38 -11.88 -45.14
CA ARG A 225 18.16 -12.14 -45.92
C ARG A 225 17.21 -13.00 -45.08
N PHE A 226 15.94 -12.61 -45.06
CA PHE A 226 14.90 -13.20 -44.23
C PHE A 226 13.70 -13.62 -45.09
N ALA A 227 13.06 -14.72 -44.74
CA ALA A 227 11.90 -15.27 -45.43
C ALA A 227 10.68 -15.30 -44.50
N VAL A 228 9.53 -14.81 -44.99
CA VAL A 228 8.24 -14.94 -44.30
C VAL A 228 7.65 -16.32 -44.63
N VAL A 229 7.46 -17.16 -43.63
CA VAL A 229 6.91 -18.52 -43.83
C VAL A 229 5.38 -18.46 -43.85
N GLU A 230 4.78 -18.93 -44.94
CA GLU A 230 3.33 -19.00 -45.13
C GLU A 230 2.75 -20.30 -44.54
N GLU A 231 3.43 -21.43 -44.75
CA GLU A 231 2.94 -22.76 -44.39
C GLU A 231 4.09 -23.76 -44.13
N LEU A 232 3.83 -24.73 -43.25
CA LEU A 232 4.67 -25.91 -43.00
C LEU A 232 4.03 -27.15 -43.67
N HIS A 233 4.70 -27.72 -44.67
CA HIS A 233 4.26 -28.97 -45.32
C HIS A 233 4.39 -30.20 -44.40
N ALA A 234 5.38 -30.17 -43.49
CA ALA A 234 5.56 -31.14 -42.42
C ALA A 234 5.68 -30.40 -41.07
N LYS A 235 4.94 -30.84 -40.06
CA LYS A 235 5.07 -30.34 -38.68
C LYS A 235 5.97 -31.29 -37.88
N ALA A 236 6.86 -30.74 -37.07
CA ALA A 236 7.69 -31.54 -36.17
C ALA A 236 6.82 -32.33 -35.17
N THR A 237 7.23 -33.54 -34.83
CA THR A 237 6.62 -34.27 -33.71
C THR A 237 6.96 -33.58 -32.38
N PRO A 238 6.00 -33.45 -31.45
CA PRO A 238 6.28 -32.98 -30.09
C PRO A 238 7.39 -33.81 -29.44
N LEU A 239 8.31 -33.10 -28.78
CA LEU A 239 9.45 -33.65 -28.05
C LEU A 239 9.46 -33.02 -26.65
N PRO A 240 8.54 -33.43 -25.75
CA PRO A 240 8.46 -32.86 -24.42
C PRO A 240 9.72 -33.21 -23.60
N TRP A 241 10.15 -32.27 -22.77
CA TRP A 241 11.28 -32.44 -21.87
C TRP A 241 11.12 -33.65 -20.93
N PRO A 242 12.17 -34.46 -20.72
CA PRO A 242 12.11 -35.64 -19.87
C PRO A 242 11.96 -35.26 -18.39
N HIS A 243 11.19 -36.04 -17.63
CA HIS A 243 11.14 -35.86 -16.18
C HIS A 243 12.52 -36.24 -15.56
N PRO A 244 13.19 -35.33 -14.84
CA PRO A 244 14.49 -35.61 -14.26
C PRO A 244 14.38 -36.66 -13.15
N ARG A 245 15.36 -37.56 -13.06
CA ARG A 245 15.36 -38.66 -12.08
C ARG A 245 15.68 -38.21 -10.66
N ASN A 246 16.33 -37.06 -10.52
CA ASN A 246 16.65 -36.40 -9.25
C ASN A 246 15.94 -35.04 -9.19
N SER A 247 15.60 -34.56 -8.00
CA SER A 247 15.13 -33.19 -7.78
C SER A 247 16.26 -32.29 -7.30
N MET A 248 16.37 -31.07 -7.87
CA MET A 248 17.22 -30.01 -7.33
C MET A 248 16.65 -29.53 -5.99
N SER A 249 16.99 -30.24 -4.92
CA SER A 249 16.41 -30.06 -3.57
C SER A 249 17.40 -29.48 -2.56
N ALA A 250 18.69 -29.39 -2.91
CA ALA A 250 19.71 -28.72 -2.11
C ALA A 250 19.66 -27.20 -2.33
N GLU A 251 19.74 -26.43 -1.23
CA GLU A 251 19.78 -24.97 -1.25
C GLU A 251 20.95 -24.44 -2.07
N ASP A 252 22.14 -25.02 -1.88
CA ASP A 252 23.38 -24.71 -2.62
C ASP A 252 23.25 -24.82 -4.15
N GLN A 253 22.33 -25.65 -4.65
CA GLN A 253 22.12 -25.85 -6.10
C GLN A 253 21.15 -24.82 -6.71
N LEU A 254 20.29 -24.19 -5.90
CA LEU A 254 19.23 -23.29 -6.36
C LEU A 254 19.48 -21.83 -6.00
N ARG A 255 19.97 -21.56 -4.79
CA ARG A 255 20.25 -20.21 -4.28
C ARG A 255 21.13 -19.37 -5.21
N PRO A 256 22.17 -19.90 -5.89
CA PRO A 256 22.97 -19.09 -6.79
C PRO A 256 22.21 -18.54 -8.00
N TRP A 257 21.12 -19.18 -8.45
CA TRP A 257 20.38 -18.77 -9.66
C TRP A 257 19.28 -17.73 -9.38
N VAL A 258 18.91 -17.54 -8.12
CA VAL A 258 17.80 -16.69 -7.69
C VAL A 258 18.34 -15.54 -6.85
N LEU A 259 17.95 -14.31 -7.19
CA LEU A 259 18.32 -13.10 -6.48
C LEU A 259 18.12 -13.22 -4.95
N PRO A 260 19.02 -12.70 -4.09
CA PRO A 260 19.04 -13.03 -2.66
C PRO A 260 17.77 -12.58 -1.90
N ALA A 261 17.15 -11.48 -2.31
CA ALA A 261 15.87 -11.04 -1.78
C ALA A 261 14.71 -11.96 -2.22
N ILE A 262 14.67 -12.32 -3.51
CA ILE A 262 13.64 -13.17 -4.11
C ILE A 262 13.68 -14.58 -3.51
N TYR A 263 14.87 -15.16 -3.33
CA TYR A 263 15.03 -16.46 -2.69
C TYR A 263 14.53 -16.45 -1.24
N ARG A 264 14.83 -15.39 -0.48
CA ARG A 264 14.32 -15.20 0.90
C ARG A 264 12.80 -15.00 0.95
N GLN A 265 12.21 -14.29 -0.01
CA GLN A 265 10.75 -14.17 -0.12
C GLN A 265 10.10 -15.53 -0.43
N LEU A 266 10.66 -16.31 -1.36
CA LEU A 266 10.20 -17.68 -1.63
C LEU A 266 10.32 -18.58 -0.38
N GLN A 267 11.43 -18.51 0.37
CA GLN A 267 11.61 -19.24 1.63
C GLN A 267 10.55 -18.91 2.69
N ALA A 268 10.07 -17.65 2.73
CA ALA A 268 9.01 -17.20 3.63
C ALA A 268 7.58 -17.53 3.13
N GLY A 269 7.43 -18.17 1.97
CA GLY A 269 6.12 -18.46 1.35
C GLY A 269 5.50 -17.30 0.58
N LEU A 270 6.25 -16.21 0.37
CA LEU A 270 5.75 -14.93 -0.16
C LEU A 270 5.72 -14.85 -1.68
N GLY A 271 5.64 -16.00 -2.38
CA GLY A 271 5.69 -16.07 -3.85
C GLY A 271 4.57 -15.32 -4.57
N GLU A 272 3.51 -14.96 -3.85
CA GLU A 272 2.35 -14.18 -4.32
C GLU A 272 2.54 -12.66 -4.11
N PHE A 273 3.40 -12.25 -3.17
CA PHE A 273 3.73 -10.85 -2.88
C PHE A 273 4.91 -10.31 -3.71
N LEU A 274 5.47 -11.16 -4.57
CA LEU A 274 6.63 -10.85 -5.41
C LEU A 274 6.40 -9.71 -6.39
N THR A 275 5.14 -9.45 -6.78
CA THR A 275 4.78 -8.46 -7.80
C THR A 275 4.04 -7.28 -7.17
N GLU A 276 4.53 -6.07 -7.40
CA GLU A 276 4.00 -4.82 -6.84
C GLU A 276 4.28 -3.62 -7.75
N LEU A 277 3.68 -2.46 -7.46
CA LEU A 277 3.98 -1.20 -8.12
C LEU A 277 4.77 -0.28 -7.20
N ARG A 278 5.98 0.11 -7.62
CA ARG A 278 6.87 0.96 -6.82
C ARG A 278 7.70 1.90 -7.67
N PRO A 279 8.23 3.00 -7.10
CA PRO A 279 9.25 3.81 -7.75
C PRO A 279 10.49 2.95 -8.00
N VAL A 280 10.99 2.96 -9.23
CA VAL A 280 12.25 2.31 -9.61
C VAL A 280 13.04 3.29 -10.46
N VAL A 281 14.36 3.15 -10.41
CA VAL A 281 15.36 3.82 -11.23
C VAL A 281 16.03 2.76 -12.11
N PRO A 282 15.48 2.45 -13.31
CA PRO A 282 16.06 1.47 -14.22
C PRO A 282 17.38 2.01 -14.80
N LEU A 283 18.45 1.21 -14.75
CA LEU A 283 19.76 1.53 -15.31
C LEU A 283 20.13 0.47 -16.36
N PHE A 284 20.22 0.91 -17.61
CA PHE A 284 20.67 0.09 -18.74
C PHE A 284 22.11 0.44 -19.09
N LEU A 285 22.99 -0.55 -19.22
CA LEU A 285 24.41 -0.40 -19.57
C LEU A 285 24.75 -1.28 -20.77
N ARG A 286 25.01 -0.68 -21.93
CA ARG A 286 25.55 -1.34 -23.12
C ARG A 286 27.07 -1.30 -23.11
N PHE A 287 27.69 -2.38 -23.58
CA PHE A 287 29.14 -2.53 -23.65
C PHE A 287 29.55 -3.18 -24.98
N GLY A 288 30.86 -3.16 -25.27
CA GLY A 288 31.46 -3.80 -26.44
C GLY A 288 32.92 -4.19 -26.18
N GLY A 289 33.54 -4.85 -27.15
CA GLY A 289 34.97 -5.23 -27.13
C GLY A 289 35.26 -6.71 -26.88
N ILE A 290 34.31 -7.47 -26.33
CA ILE A 290 34.42 -8.94 -26.23
C ILE A 290 33.99 -9.57 -27.56
N ASP A 291 34.89 -10.32 -28.21
CA ASP A 291 34.56 -11.12 -29.39
C ASP A 291 33.96 -12.48 -29.00
N PHE A 292 32.65 -12.59 -28.99
CA PHE A 292 31.98 -13.85 -28.70
C PHE A 292 32.15 -14.92 -29.80
N LYS A 293 32.67 -14.57 -30.99
CA LYS A 293 32.84 -15.52 -32.10
C LYS A 293 34.14 -16.32 -31.98
N ASP A 294 35.30 -15.65 -32.02
CA ASP A 294 36.60 -16.32 -32.18
C ASP A 294 37.49 -16.28 -30.92
N ASP A 295 37.21 -15.47 -29.89
CA ASP A 295 37.98 -15.43 -28.64
C ASP A 295 37.60 -16.59 -27.69
N PRO A 296 38.51 -17.53 -27.37
CA PRO A 296 38.24 -18.60 -26.42
C PRO A 296 38.02 -18.10 -24.98
N GLU A 297 38.57 -16.95 -24.61
CA GLU A 297 38.44 -16.39 -23.25
C GLU A 297 37.18 -15.53 -23.05
N ALA A 298 36.35 -15.35 -24.10
CA ALA A 298 35.19 -14.47 -24.08
C ALA A 298 34.23 -14.73 -22.89
N GLY A 299 34.04 -16.00 -22.50
CA GLY A 299 33.25 -16.38 -21.33
C GLY A 299 33.86 -15.92 -20.01
N THR A 300 35.18 -16.06 -19.85
CA THR A 300 35.92 -15.62 -18.65
C THR A 300 35.98 -14.09 -18.56
N LYS A 301 36.15 -13.41 -19.70
CA LYS A 301 36.12 -11.94 -19.81
C LYS A 301 34.74 -11.39 -19.45
N LEU A 302 33.67 -12.01 -19.95
CA LEU A 302 32.30 -11.64 -19.60
C LEU A 302 31.99 -11.91 -18.12
N ASP A 303 32.36 -13.06 -17.58
CA ASP A 303 32.16 -13.39 -16.15
C ASP A 303 32.88 -12.39 -15.23
N ALA A 304 34.16 -12.10 -15.50
CA ALA A 304 34.93 -11.13 -14.72
C ALA A 304 34.31 -9.72 -14.75
N PHE A 305 33.78 -9.30 -15.91
CA PHE A 305 33.10 -8.01 -16.07
C PHE A 305 31.73 -7.99 -15.35
N VAL A 306 30.89 -9.02 -15.54
CA VAL A 306 29.57 -9.13 -14.88
C VAL A 306 29.71 -9.15 -13.35
N ARG A 307 30.66 -9.92 -12.80
CA ARG A 307 30.96 -9.92 -11.35
C ARG A 307 31.42 -8.56 -10.83
N TRP A 308 32.11 -7.76 -11.65
CA TRP A 308 32.45 -6.39 -11.25
C TRP A 308 31.20 -5.50 -11.26
N VAL A 309 30.39 -5.51 -12.33
CA VAL A 309 29.14 -4.74 -12.40
C VAL A 309 28.20 -5.08 -11.25
N GLN A 310 28.02 -6.37 -10.92
CA GLN A 310 27.23 -6.81 -9.77
C GLN A 310 27.75 -6.25 -8.44
N ARG A 311 29.06 -6.31 -8.17
CA ARG A 311 29.69 -5.78 -6.94
C ARG A 311 29.80 -4.24 -6.90
N VAL A 312 29.54 -3.55 -8.01
CA VAL A 312 29.29 -2.10 -8.01
C VAL A 312 27.82 -1.84 -7.67
N ALA A 313 26.88 -2.50 -8.35
CA ALA A 313 25.45 -2.35 -8.09
C ALA A 313 25.08 -2.65 -6.62
N ASP A 314 25.49 -3.81 -6.11
CA ASP A 314 25.25 -4.30 -4.74
C ASP A 314 25.77 -3.33 -3.67
N ARG A 315 26.93 -2.68 -3.90
CA ARG A 315 27.49 -1.68 -2.99
C ARG A 315 26.64 -0.42 -2.84
N TYR A 316 25.82 -0.12 -3.83
CA TYR A 316 24.82 0.96 -3.79
C TYR A 316 23.39 0.40 -3.60
N GLU A 317 23.26 -0.88 -3.26
CA GLU A 317 22.02 -1.66 -3.06
C GLU A 317 21.10 -1.73 -4.29
N GLY A 318 21.68 -1.59 -5.49
CA GLY A 318 21.04 -1.89 -6.77
C GLY A 318 21.26 -3.33 -7.20
N THR A 319 20.35 -3.84 -8.02
CA THR A 319 20.33 -5.25 -8.45
C THR A 319 20.52 -5.37 -9.96
N LEU A 320 21.46 -6.23 -10.41
CA LEU A 320 21.52 -6.69 -11.80
C LEU A 320 20.40 -7.73 -12.03
N LEU A 321 19.51 -7.48 -12.98
CA LEU A 321 18.36 -8.34 -13.29
C LEU A 321 18.67 -9.34 -14.41
N VAL A 322 19.34 -8.91 -15.49
CA VAL A 322 19.62 -9.75 -16.66
C VAL A 322 20.78 -9.19 -17.50
N VAL A 323 21.45 -10.09 -18.24
CA VAL A 323 22.42 -9.76 -19.29
C VAL A 323 21.85 -10.25 -20.62
N LEU A 324 21.76 -9.37 -21.63
CA LEU A 324 21.07 -9.64 -22.89
C LEU A 324 21.94 -9.29 -24.11
N PHE A 325 21.66 -10.00 -25.21
CA PHE A 325 22.38 -9.91 -26.48
C PHE A 325 21.36 -9.90 -27.63
N GLY A 326 21.38 -8.86 -28.47
CA GLY A 326 20.41 -8.73 -29.56
C GLY A 326 20.51 -7.40 -30.31
N ASP A 327 19.37 -6.87 -30.73
CA ASP A 327 19.20 -5.62 -31.49
C ASP A 327 19.91 -4.41 -30.85
N LYS A 328 19.88 -4.32 -29.51
CA LYS A 328 20.49 -3.22 -28.75
C LYS A 328 21.98 -3.45 -28.46
N GLY A 329 22.59 -4.47 -29.05
CA GLY A 329 23.96 -4.93 -28.78
C GLY A 329 24.04 -5.86 -27.56
N SER A 330 25.19 -5.85 -26.88
CA SER A 330 25.40 -6.53 -25.59
C SER A 330 25.11 -5.55 -24.46
N TYR A 331 24.17 -5.86 -23.56
CA TYR A 331 23.82 -4.96 -22.46
C TYR A 331 23.45 -5.69 -21.15
N LEU A 332 23.67 -4.99 -20.04
CA LEU A 332 23.24 -5.36 -18.70
C LEU A 332 22.06 -4.47 -18.32
N TYR A 333 21.05 -5.06 -17.67
CA TYR A 333 19.92 -4.32 -17.11
C TYR A 333 19.89 -4.43 -15.59
N MET A 334 20.03 -3.29 -14.91
CA MET A 334 19.97 -3.13 -13.46
C MET A 334 18.74 -2.33 -13.02
N ALA A 335 18.28 -2.57 -11.80
CA ALA A 335 17.27 -1.76 -11.13
C ALA A 335 17.79 -1.33 -9.75
N PHE A 336 17.67 -0.03 -9.46
CA PHE A 336 17.65 0.51 -8.10
C PHE A 336 16.18 0.77 -7.81
N GLY A 337 15.65 0.29 -6.70
CA GLY A 337 14.22 0.35 -6.43
C GLY A 337 13.49 -0.99 -6.44
N ALA A 338 14.11 -2.04 -6.97
CA ALA A 338 13.55 -3.38 -7.02
C ALA A 338 14.68 -4.43 -6.96
N PRO A 339 14.61 -5.43 -6.05
CA PRO A 339 13.58 -5.68 -5.03
C PRO A 339 13.71 -4.82 -3.75
N VAL A 340 14.78 -4.04 -3.60
CA VAL A 340 14.96 -3.05 -2.51
C VAL A 340 14.95 -1.64 -3.11
N ALA A 341 14.30 -0.69 -2.44
CA ALA A 341 14.29 0.72 -2.86
C ALA A 341 14.71 1.64 -1.72
N HIS A 342 15.04 2.88 -2.05
CA HIS A 342 15.53 3.85 -1.11
C HIS A 342 15.02 5.26 -1.42
N GLU A 343 14.91 6.11 -0.39
CA GLU A 343 14.67 7.56 -0.55
C GLU A 343 15.66 8.19 -1.53
N ASP A 344 16.89 7.66 -1.58
CA ASP A 344 18.00 8.13 -2.40
C ASP A 344 18.35 7.19 -3.57
N ASP A 345 17.44 6.32 -4.05
CA ASP A 345 17.73 5.40 -5.17
C ASP A 345 18.25 6.10 -6.43
N ALA A 346 17.73 7.29 -6.74
CA ALA A 346 18.24 8.07 -7.86
C ALA A 346 19.72 8.43 -7.62
N ARG A 347 20.07 8.90 -6.41
CA ARG A 347 21.45 9.20 -6.01
C ARG A 347 22.34 7.94 -6.04
N ARG A 348 21.82 6.79 -5.60
CA ARG A 348 22.50 5.48 -5.63
C ARG A 348 22.78 5.02 -7.06
N ALA A 349 21.77 5.04 -7.94
CA ALA A 349 21.92 4.71 -9.36
C ALA A 349 22.92 5.63 -10.08
N ILE A 350 22.90 6.93 -9.78
CA ILE A 350 23.84 7.91 -10.34
C ILE A 350 25.26 7.72 -9.78
N SER A 351 25.41 7.35 -8.50
CA SER A 351 26.72 7.01 -7.91
C SER A 351 27.31 5.74 -8.52
N ALA A 352 26.49 4.68 -8.67
CA ALA A 352 26.87 3.47 -9.38
C ALA A 352 27.23 3.76 -10.84
N ALA A 353 26.45 4.58 -11.54
CA ALA A 353 26.72 4.96 -12.93
C ALA A 353 28.06 5.69 -13.11
N LEU A 354 28.48 6.54 -12.16
CA LEU A 354 29.79 7.20 -12.20
C LEU A 354 30.96 6.20 -12.12
N GLU A 355 30.83 5.16 -11.31
CA GLU A 355 31.82 4.08 -11.19
C GLU A 355 31.78 3.14 -12.41
N LEU A 356 30.58 2.75 -12.85
CA LEU A 356 30.37 1.89 -14.02
C LEU A 356 30.83 2.57 -15.33
N ARG A 357 30.76 3.89 -15.43
CA ARG A 357 31.22 4.69 -16.60
C ARG A 357 32.69 4.48 -16.92
N THR A 358 33.53 4.17 -15.93
CA THR A 358 34.99 4.06 -16.09
C THR A 358 35.48 2.73 -15.51
N PRO A 359 35.36 1.61 -16.26
CA PRO A 359 35.87 0.32 -15.83
C PRO A 359 37.36 0.38 -15.44
N PRO A 360 37.78 -0.26 -14.33
CA PRO A 360 39.18 -0.38 -13.95
C PRO A 360 40.06 -0.98 -15.08
N ALA A 361 41.34 -0.60 -15.11
CA ALA A 361 42.28 -0.94 -16.19
C ALA A 361 42.50 -2.45 -16.46
N GLN A 362 42.00 -3.33 -15.60
CA GLN A 362 41.94 -4.79 -15.81
C GLN A 362 40.82 -5.24 -16.78
N PHE A 363 39.99 -4.29 -17.25
CA PHE A 363 38.90 -4.48 -18.20
C PHE A 363 39.16 -3.66 -19.49
N ASP A 364 40.43 -3.55 -19.90
CA ASP A 364 40.87 -2.86 -21.13
C ASP A 364 40.26 -3.43 -22.41
N PHE A 365 39.85 -4.71 -22.39
CA PHE A 365 39.06 -5.35 -23.43
C PHE A 365 37.62 -4.80 -23.58
N ILE A 366 37.14 -3.93 -22.68
CA ILE A 366 35.86 -3.23 -22.84
C ILE A 366 36.08 -1.91 -23.57
N THR A 367 35.58 -1.80 -24.81
CA THR A 367 35.80 -0.63 -25.69
C THR A 367 34.94 0.60 -25.33
N GLY A 368 34.61 0.77 -24.05
CA GLY A 368 33.69 1.77 -23.52
C GLY A 368 32.28 1.23 -23.23
N VAL A 369 31.53 2.02 -22.47
CA VAL A 369 30.14 1.73 -22.06
C VAL A 369 29.21 2.87 -22.43
N GLN A 370 27.92 2.57 -22.63
CA GLN A 370 26.85 3.52 -22.88
C GLN A 370 25.77 3.29 -21.82
N ILE A 371 25.40 4.30 -21.03
CA ILE A 371 24.47 4.13 -19.90
C ILE A 371 23.22 5.01 -20.09
N GLY A 372 22.04 4.42 -19.85
CA GLY A 372 20.74 5.10 -19.89
C GLY A 372 19.93 4.86 -18.61
N ILE A 373 19.41 5.94 -18.02
CA ILE A 373 18.76 5.91 -16.69
C ILE A 373 17.46 6.74 -16.70
N SER A 374 16.38 6.21 -16.15
CA SER A 374 15.16 6.99 -15.85
C SER A 374 14.65 6.69 -14.45
N SER A 375 13.58 7.35 -14.02
CA SER A 375 12.90 7.06 -12.75
C SER A 375 11.40 7.31 -12.81
N GLY A 376 10.64 6.43 -12.16
CA GLY A 376 9.19 6.52 -12.03
C GLY A 376 8.56 5.23 -11.51
N THR A 377 7.24 5.19 -11.37
CA THR A 377 6.53 3.99 -10.94
C THR A 377 6.53 2.94 -12.04
N VAL A 378 7.00 1.74 -11.74
CA VAL A 378 6.97 0.58 -12.64
C VAL A 378 6.39 -0.64 -11.91
N LEU A 379 5.92 -1.61 -12.66
CA LEU A 379 5.55 -2.93 -12.13
C LEU A 379 6.84 -3.71 -11.87
N ALA A 380 7.18 -3.94 -10.61
CA ALA A 380 8.32 -4.76 -10.19
C ALA A 380 7.79 -6.13 -9.77
N GLY A 381 8.26 -7.22 -10.38
CA GLY A 381 7.71 -8.52 -10.03
C GLY A 381 8.25 -9.77 -10.71
N ALA A 382 7.68 -10.89 -10.29
CA ALA A 382 7.94 -12.20 -10.87
C ALA A 382 6.94 -12.49 -11.98
N TYR A 383 7.39 -12.49 -13.24
CA TYR A 383 6.55 -12.69 -14.42
C TYR A 383 7.03 -13.87 -15.27
N GLY A 384 6.14 -14.38 -16.13
CA GLY A 384 6.33 -15.61 -16.90
C GLY A 384 5.25 -16.65 -16.61
N GLY A 385 5.53 -17.91 -16.91
CA GLY A 385 4.60 -19.03 -16.77
C GLY A 385 4.84 -19.91 -15.54
N SER A 386 3.98 -20.91 -15.37
CA SER A 386 3.98 -21.92 -14.30
C SER A 386 5.26 -22.76 -14.22
N THR A 387 5.97 -22.92 -15.35
CA THR A 387 7.21 -23.70 -15.46
C THR A 387 8.47 -22.84 -15.56
N ARG A 388 8.36 -21.59 -16.01
CA ARG A 388 9.50 -20.67 -16.22
C ARG A 388 9.09 -19.22 -15.90
N ARG A 389 9.75 -18.61 -14.91
CA ARG A 389 9.56 -17.21 -14.48
C ARG A 389 10.89 -16.46 -14.44
N THR A 390 10.85 -15.14 -14.52
CA THR A 390 11.96 -14.26 -14.10
C THR A 390 11.46 -13.26 -13.07
N TYR A 391 12.38 -12.68 -12.30
CA TYR A 391 12.13 -11.39 -11.64
C TYR A 391 12.56 -10.26 -12.58
N GLY A 392 11.86 -9.12 -12.52
CA GLY A 392 12.25 -7.92 -13.25
C GLY A 392 11.20 -6.82 -13.16
N THR A 393 11.38 -5.78 -13.96
CA THR A 393 10.60 -4.54 -13.89
C THR A 393 10.07 -4.15 -15.26
N LEU A 394 8.81 -3.71 -15.32
CA LEU A 394 8.05 -3.43 -16.55
C LEU A 394 7.35 -2.07 -16.45
N GLY A 395 7.51 -1.22 -17.46
CA GLY A 395 6.86 0.09 -17.54
C GLY A 395 7.58 1.08 -18.47
N ASP A 396 6.96 2.24 -18.72
CA ASP A 396 7.46 3.21 -19.71
C ASP A 396 8.84 3.78 -19.37
N GLU A 397 9.19 3.83 -18.09
CA GLU A 397 10.50 4.31 -17.63
C GLU A 397 11.61 3.27 -17.80
N VAL A 398 11.27 1.98 -17.86
CA VAL A 398 12.19 0.91 -18.31
C VAL A 398 12.49 1.12 -19.81
N ASN A 399 11.43 1.33 -20.59
CA ASN A 399 11.52 1.58 -22.04
C ASN A 399 12.28 2.87 -22.37
N LEU A 400 12.12 3.94 -21.58
CA LEU A 400 12.89 5.18 -21.74
C LEU A 400 14.37 4.96 -21.42
N SER A 401 14.69 4.26 -20.33
CA SER A 401 16.09 3.98 -19.92
C SER A 401 16.87 3.21 -20.99
N ALA A 402 16.25 2.18 -21.59
CA ALA A 402 16.85 1.44 -22.70
C ALA A 402 17.15 2.32 -23.94
N ARG A 403 16.30 3.31 -24.24
CA ARG A 403 16.45 4.23 -25.39
C ARG A 403 17.45 5.35 -25.14
N LEU A 404 17.56 5.82 -23.89
CA LEU A 404 18.65 6.69 -23.45
C LEU A 404 19.99 5.97 -23.62
N MET A 405 20.08 4.70 -23.22
CA MET A 405 21.30 3.87 -23.41
C MET A 405 21.66 3.73 -24.89
N GLN A 406 20.69 3.49 -25.77
CA GLN A 406 20.93 3.39 -27.22
C GLN A 406 21.38 4.73 -27.86
N SER A 407 21.05 5.86 -27.23
CA SER A 407 21.34 7.21 -27.76
C SER A 407 22.56 7.88 -27.11
N ALA A 408 23.11 7.29 -26.04
CA ALA A 408 24.33 7.73 -25.38
C ALA A 408 25.56 7.49 -26.26
N GLN A 409 26.55 8.39 -26.21
CA GLN A 409 27.88 8.17 -26.81
C GLN A 409 28.74 7.23 -25.94
N LEU A 410 29.82 6.69 -26.48
CA LEU A 410 30.77 5.86 -25.71
C LEU A 410 31.37 6.66 -24.55
N GLY A 411 31.28 6.11 -23.34
CA GLY A 411 31.66 6.76 -22.08
C GLY A 411 30.59 7.70 -21.51
N GLN A 412 29.43 7.83 -22.15
CA GLN A 412 28.37 8.75 -21.72
C GLN A 412 27.32 8.05 -20.85
N VAL A 413 26.83 8.79 -19.85
CA VAL A 413 25.70 8.43 -18.99
C VAL A 413 24.58 9.42 -19.26
N LEU A 414 23.52 8.96 -19.93
CA LEU A 414 22.32 9.75 -20.18
C LEU A 414 21.21 9.42 -19.19
N VAL A 415 20.56 10.46 -18.69
CA VAL A 415 19.48 10.33 -17.72
C VAL A 415 18.26 11.12 -18.18
N SER A 416 17.07 10.68 -17.78
CA SER A 416 15.84 11.44 -18.04
C SER A 416 15.71 12.67 -17.12
N PRO A 417 14.80 13.60 -17.42
CA PRO A 417 14.51 14.72 -16.54
C PRO A 417 14.18 14.28 -15.11
N SER A 418 13.40 13.21 -14.91
CA SER A 418 13.00 12.80 -13.55
C SER A 418 14.19 12.44 -12.66
N VAL A 419 15.26 11.86 -13.22
CA VAL A 419 16.49 11.47 -12.50
C VAL A 419 17.43 12.65 -12.27
N GLN A 420 17.72 13.43 -13.33
CA GLN A 420 18.58 14.62 -13.20
C GLN A 420 18.00 15.58 -12.18
N GLN A 421 16.70 15.86 -12.32
CA GLN A 421 15.97 16.75 -11.45
C GLN A 421 16.01 16.11 -10.04
N ALA A 422 15.66 14.83 -9.82
CA ALA A 422 15.76 14.18 -8.49
C ALA A 422 17.12 14.24 -7.77
N THR A 423 18.22 14.53 -8.48
CA THR A 423 19.58 14.46 -7.94
C THR A 423 20.41 15.72 -8.25
N ALA A 424 19.75 16.81 -8.65
CA ALA A 424 20.38 18.06 -9.05
C ALA A 424 21.24 18.70 -7.94
N ARG A 425 20.89 18.46 -6.67
CA ARG A 425 21.67 18.88 -5.48
C ARG A 425 22.97 18.15 -5.29
N ASP A 426 23.03 16.86 -5.61
CA ASP A 426 24.19 16.03 -5.33
C ASP A 426 25.19 16.01 -6.49
N PHE A 427 24.74 16.22 -7.73
CA PHE A 427 25.58 16.04 -8.91
C PHE A 427 25.60 17.22 -9.91
N ASN A 428 26.65 17.23 -10.75
CA ASN A 428 26.85 18.14 -11.87
C ASN A 428 26.31 17.53 -13.18
N TRP A 429 25.69 18.36 -14.04
CA TRP A 429 24.90 17.93 -15.19
C TRP A 429 25.10 18.82 -16.42
N GLU A 430 24.87 18.27 -17.61
CA GLU A 430 24.81 18.95 -18.91
C GLU A 430 23.51 18.58 -19.63
N ALA A 431 22.80 19.54 -20.22
CA ALA A 431 21.54 19.30 -20.93
C ALA A 431 21.79 19.09 -22.44
N LEU A 432 21.11 18.11 -23.04
CA LEU A 432 21.25 17.77 -24.45
C LEU A 432 19.97 18.09 -25.26
N PRO A 433 20.05 18.16 -26.61
CA PRO A 433 18.88 18.42 -27.45
C PRO A 433 17.75 17.40 -27.27
N HIS A 434 16.50 17.85 -27.44
CA HIS A 434 15.32 16.99 -27.36
C HIS A 434 15.39 15.83 -28.36
N MET A 435 15.07 14.61 -27.90
CA MET A 435 15.00 13.41 -28.73
C MET A 435 13.54 12.90 -28.86
N PRO A 436 13.08 12.51 -30.06
CA PRO A 436 11.80 11.83 -30.23
C PRO A 436 11.87 10.41 -29.65
N VAL A 437 10.85 9.98 -28.91
CA VAL A 437 10.83 8.69 -28.19
C VAL A 437 9.62 7.87 -28.64
N LYS A 438 9.85 6.72 -29.31
CA LYS A 438 8.81 5.85 -29.91
C LYS A 438 7.70 5.50 -28.90
N GLY A 439 6.52 6.10 -29.03
CA GLY A 439 5.38 5.85 -28.15
C GLY A 439 5.27 6.78 -26.92
N LYS A 440 6.09 7.83 -26.80
CA LYS A 440 5.68 9.05 -26.08
C LYS A 440 5.28 10.10 -27.13
N SER A 441 4.23 10.88 -26.85
CA SER A 441 3.70 11.91 -27.75
C SER A 441 4.58 13.14 -27.85
N GLU A 442 5.40 13.39 -26.83
CA GLU A 442 6.26 14.56 -26.69
C GLU A 442 7.74 14.14 -26.68
N PRO A 443 8.65 14.93 -27.28
CA PRO A 443 10.09 14.71 -27.21
C PRO A 443 10.63 14.80 -25.77
N VAL A 444 11.61 13.98 -25.43
CA VAL A 444 12.25 13.99 -24.10
C VAL A 444 13.59 14.73 -24.18
N THR A 445 13.91 15.52 -23.15
CA THR A 445 15.23 16.17 -22.99
C THR A 445 16.15 15.29 -22.15
N PRO A 446 17.22 14.70 -22.70
CA PRO A 446 18.18 13.92 -21.92
C PRO A 446 19.25 14.81 -21.26
N TYR A 447 19.78 14.36 -20.13
CA TYR A 447 20.87 15.01 -19.41
C TYR A 447 22.08 14.10 -19.28
N CYS A 448 23.29 14.66 -19.43
CA CYS A 448 24.58 14.01 -19.30
C CYS A 448 25.18 14.26 -17.90
N LEU A 449 25.75 13.23 -17.27
CA LEU A 449 26.26 13.25 -15.88
C LEU A 449 27.75 13.57 -15.77
N VAL A 450 28.15 14.40 -14.79
CA VAL A 450 29.54 14.90 -14.66
C VAL A 450 30.27 14.54 -13.34
N GLY A 451 29.75 14.85 -12.13
CA GLY A 451 30.45 14.67 -10.82
C GLY A 451 29.59 14.97 -9.57
N ALA A 452 30.11 14.90 -8.33
CA ALA A 452 29.31 14.72 -7.07
C ALA A 452 29.62 15.67 -5.85
N ARG A 453 28.80 15.60 -4.77
CA ARG A 453 28.77 16.49 -3.57
C ARG A 453 28.31 15.76 -2.25
N VAL A 454 28.30 16.43 -1.08
CA VAL A 454 28.10 15.86 0.30
C VAL A 454 27.40 16.86 1.28
N GLY A 455 26.75 16.40 2.38
CA GLY A 455 26.11 17.25 3.42
C GLY A 455 26.06 16.67 4.88
N PRO A 456 25.51 17.40 5.90
CA PRO A 456 25.66 17.10 7.34
C PRO A 456 24.33 16.89 8.16
N THR A 457 24.40 16.85 9.52
CA THR A 457 23.33 16.36 10.44
C THR A 457 22.92 17.33 11.60
N ILE A 458 22.04 16.90 12.52
CA ILE A 458 21.20 17.71 13.46
C ILE A 458 21.22 17.19 14.92
N ARG A 459 20.73 17.99 15.90
CA ARG A 459 20.45 17.61 17.32
C ARG A 459 19.10 18.21 17.78
N LEU A 460 18.53 17.76 18.91
CA LEU A 460 17.30 18.33 19.52
C LEU A 460 17.40 19.87 19.69
N GLN A 461 16.60 20.63 18.95
CA GLN A 461 16.71 22.07 18.70
C GLN A 461 15.32 22.68 18.42
N GLN A 462 15.23 24.01 18.37
CA GLN A 462 14.27 24.66 17.47
C GLN A 462 14.47 24.03 16.08
N PRO A 463 13.43 23.53 15.38
CA PRO A 463 13.53 23.44 13.94
C PRO A 463 13.76 24.87 13.49
N ARG A 464 14.97 25.19 13.01
CA ARG A 464 15.31 26.53 12.53
C ARG A 464 14.67 26.71 11.16
N TYR A 465 13.35 26.84 11.18
CA TYR A 465 12.54 27.41 10.11
C TYR A 465 13.15 28.79 9.81
N ALA A 466 14.07 28.84 8.84
CA ALA A 466 14.85 30.03 8.50
C ALA A 466 14.01 31.13 7.80
N LEU A 467 12.69 30.94 7.83
CA LEU A 467 11.66 31.80 7.29
C LEU A 467 10.74 32.22 8.44
N PRO A 468 10.29 33.48 8.49
CA PRO A 468 9.12 33.86 9.27
C PRO A 468 7.90 32.98 8.97
N ILE A 469 6.90 33.05 9.85
CA ILE A 469 5.59 32.45 9.60
C ILE A 469 4.72 33.41 8.78
N VAL A 470 3.91 32.85 7.89
CA VAL A 470 3.08 33.61 6.94
C VAL A 470 1.59 33.31 7.13
N GLY A 471 0.75 34.32 6.89
CA GLY A 471 -0.71 34.28 6.98
C GLY A 471 -1.28 34.22 8.40
N ARG A 472 -0.63 33.48 9.30
CA ARG A 472 -1.08 33.24 10.69
C ARG A 472 -1.03 34.46 11.62
N GLN A 473 -1.08 35.68 11.09
CA GLN A 473 -1.03 36.93 11.85
C GLN A 473 -2.19 37.07 12.84
N HIS A 474 -3.40 36.62 12.48
CA HIS A 474 -4.57 36.67 13.37
C HIS A 474 -4.47 35.61 14.47
N GLU A 475 -4.17 34.38 14.10
CA GLU A 475 -3.98 33.23 14.99
C GLU A 475 -2.87 33.50 16.02
N LEU A 476 -1.78 34.16 15.60
CA LEU A 476 -0.68 34.57 16.49
C LEU A 476 -1.04 35.77 17.38
N ALA A 477 -1.95 36.65 16.96
CA ALA A 477 -2.45 37.71 17.83
C ALA A 477 -3.33 37.13 18.95
N VAL A 478 -4.19 36.16 18.63
CA VAL A 478 -5.00 35.41 19.62
C VAL A 478 -4.09 34.61 20.56
N ALA A 479 -3.14 33.84 20.03
CA ALA A 479 -2.19 33.08 20.84
C ALA A 479 -1.33 33.99 21.74
N LYS A 480 -0.90 35.17 21.25
CA LYS A 480 -0.19 36.16 22.06
C LYS A 480 -1.08 36.72 23.18
N GLN A 481 -2.31 37.12 22.87
CA GLN A 481 -3.25 37.62 23.89
C GLN A 481 -3.47 36.60 25.02
N LYS A 482 -3.54 35.31 24.67
CA LYS A 482 -3.70 34.21 25.63
C LYS A 482 -2.42 33.96 26.45
N LEU A 483 -1.26 34.10 25.82
CA LEU A 483 0.04 34.07 26.51
C LEU A 483 0.21 35.26 27.47
N ASP A 484 -0.19 36.48 27.07
CA ASP A 484 -0.17 37.66 27.93
C ASP A 484 -1.08 37.47 29.17
N GLN A 485 -2.29 36.92 28.99
CA GLN A 485 -3.22 36.60 30.07
C GLN A 485 -2.68 35.52 31.03
N ALA A 486 -2.01 34.49 30.51
CA ALA A 486 -1.32 33.50 31.34
C ALA A 486 -0.11 34.11 32.07
N LEU A 487 0.62 35.04 31.46
CA LEU A 487 1.70 35.81 32.10
C LEU A 487 1.18 36.69 33.26
N GLU A 488 -0.05 37.18 33.18
CA GLU A 488 -0.75 37.92 34.24
C GLU A 488 -1.32 37.02 35.35
N GLY A 489 -1.19 35.69 35.23
CA GLY A 489 -1.64 34.70 36.23
C GLY A 489 -3.05 34.13 35.99
N SER A 490 -3.70 34.49 34.88
CA SER A 490 -5.01 33.94 34.48
C SER A 490 -4.80 32.86 33.44
N GLY A 491 -4.63 31.60 33.87
CA GLY A 491 -4.24 30.49 32.97
C GLY A 491 -5.21 30.27 31.81
N GLN A 492 -4.66 30.02 30.62
CA GLN A 492 -5.41 29.95 29.35
C GLN A 492 -5.18 28.63 28.64
N ILE A 493 -6.16 28.23 27.82
CA ILE A 493 -6.07 27.07 26.94
C ILE A 493 -6.31 27.51 25.49
N VAL A 494 -5.37 27.17 24.60
CA VAL A 494 -5.43 27.48 23.16
C VAL A 494 -5.51 26.19 22.37
N GLY A 495 -6.65 25.96 21.70
CA GLY A 495 -6.88 24.82 20.82
C GLY A 495 -6.59 25.16 19.37
N ILE A 496 -5.60 24.54 18.74
CA ILE A 496 -5.22 24.73 17.33
C ILE A 496 -5.85 23.62 16.49
N THR A 497 -6.93 23.94 15.77
CA THR A 497 -7.75 22.97 15.04
C THR A 497 -7.49 23.04 13.55
N ALA A 498 -7.02 21.95 12.94
CA ALA A 498 -6.83 21.91 11.49
C ALA A 498 -6.71 20.48 10.95
N GLU A 499 -6.91 20.31 9.66
CA GLU A 499 -6.58 19.06 8.97
C GLU A 499 -5.07 18.78 8.92
N ALA A 500 -4.71 17.61 8.37
CA ALA A 500 -3.33 17.28 8.06
C ALA A 500 -2.71 18.31 7.09
N GLY A 501 -1.44 18.64 7.32
CA GLY A 501 -0.68 19.56 6.46
C GLY A 501 -0.98 21.07 6.61
N LEU A 502 -2.05 21.48 7.29
CA LEU A 502 -2.44 22.91 7.45
C LEU A 502 -1.50 23.78 8.32
N GLY A 503 -0.32 23.28 8.67
CA GLY A 503 0.73 24.02 9.39
C GLY A 503 0.59 24.06 10.91
N LYS A 504 -0.17 23.12 11.52
CA LYS A 504 -0.38 23.06 12.99
C LYS A 504 0.93 23.15 13.77
N SER A 505 1.87 22.24 13.53
CA SER A 505 3.18 22.19 14.22
C SER A 505 4.08 23.39 13.87
N ARG A 506 3.93 23.99 12.67
CA ARG A 506 4.65 25.23 12.30
C ARG A 506 4.16 26.44 13.08
N LEU A 507 2.86 26.53 13.35
CA LEU A 507 2.27 27.52 14.25
C LEU A 507 2.64 27.22 15.71
N MET A 508 2.59 25.94 16.12
CA MET A 508 3.00 25.51 17.45
C MET A 508 4.44 25.94 17.75
N ALA A 509 5.38 25.70 16.83
CA ALA A 509 6.78 26.11 16.97
C ALA A 509 6.97 27.64 17.08
N GLU A 510 6.15 28.44 16.39
CA GLU A 510 6.17 29.90 16.54
C GLU A 510 5.64 30.34 17.92
N VAL A 511 4.56 29.72 18.40
CA VAL A 511 4.00 29.96 19.74
C VAL A 511 5.02 29.57 20.82
N VAL A 512 5.66 28.39 20.71
CA VAL A 512 6.76 27.93 21.58
C VAL A 512 7.98 28.87 21.52
N SER A 513 8.31 29.42 20.35
CA SER A 513 9.38 30.42 20.21
C SER A 513 9.07 31.68 21.03
N ARG A 514 7.82 32.17 21.00
CA ARG A 514 7.37 33.36 21.74
C ARG A 514 7.28 33.10 23.25
N ILE A 515 6.76 31.95 23.64
CA ILE A 515 6.78 31.42 25.02
C ILE A 515 8.21 31.44 25.59
N SER A 516 9.16 30.88 24.84
CA SER A 516 10.58 30.84 25.21
C SER A 516 11.20 32.24 25.30
N ALA A 517 10.89 33.12 24.34
CA ALA A 517 11.39 34.50 24.31
C ALA A 517 10.84 35.37 25.45
N GLN A 518 9.68 35.03 26.02
CA GLN A 518 9.10 35.67 27.20
C GLN A 518 9.47 34.96 28.52
N GLY A 519 10.35 33.96 28.48
CA GLY A 519 10.93 33.33 29.66
C GLY A 519 10.02 32.33 30.39
N LEU A 520 8.98 31.79 29.74
CA LEU A 520 8.25 30.63 30.26
C LEU A 520 9.07 29.36 30.00
N ILE A 521 9.02 28.39 30.92
CA ILE A 521 9.51 27.05 30.63
C ILE A 521 8.45 26.30 29.84
N CYS A 522 8.84 25.74 28.69
CA CYS A 522 7.96 25.02 27.80
C CYS A 522 8.22 23.51 27.85
N TYR A 523 7.18 22.73 28.14
CA TYR A 523 7.20 21.27 28.09
C TYR A 523 6.30 20.78 26.95
N GLY A 524 6.71 19.72 26.25
CA GLY A 524 6.02 19.22 25.06
C GLY A 524 5.79 17.71 25.08
N GLY A 525 4.64 17.28 24.56
CA GLY A 525 4.28 15.88 24.32
C GLY A 525 3.50 15.73 23.00
N GLU A 526 3.63 14.57 22.36
CA GLU A 526 2.97 14.25 21.09
C GLU A 526 2.01 13.07 21.29
N CYS A 527 0.75 13.22 20.87
CA CYS A 527 -0.24 12.14 20.94
C CYS A 527 0.01 11.13 19.83
N GLN A 528 0.94 10.21 20.08
CA GLN A 528 1.23 9.11 19.17
C GLN A 528 -0.02 8.23 19.02
N SER A 529 -0.39 8.02 17.76
CA SER A 529 -1.75 7.76 17.33
C SER A 529 -2.43 6.48 17.81
N TYR A 530 -1.63 5.46 18.00
CA TYR A 530 -2.09 4.11 18.34
C TYR A 530 -2.11 3.93 19.86
N GLY A 531 -1.42 4.82 20.58
CA GLY A 531 -1.42 4.99 22.03
C GLY A 531 -2.73 5.52 22.60
N THR A 532 -3.80 5.56 21.80
CA THR A 532 -5.19 5.65 22.28
C THR A 532 -5.57 4.55 23.29
N ASN A 533 -4.73 3.51 23.41
CA ASN A 533 -4.82 2.43 24.40
C ASN A 533 -3.68 2.44 25.46
N SER A 534 -2.78 3.43 25.46
CA SER A 534 -1.58 3.48 26.31
C SER A 534 -1.63 4.65 27.30
N PRO A 535 -2.05 4.42 28.57
CA PRO A 535 -2.40 5.48 29.52
C PRO A 535 -1.30 6.52 29.75
N TYR A 536 -1.69 7.79 29.68
CA TYR A 536 -0.86 8.95 29.99
C TYR A 536 0.41 9.10 29.13
N LEU A 537 0.48 8.45 27.96
CA LEU A 537 1.70 8.40 27.15
C LEU A 537 2.17 9.80 26.70
N VAL A 538 1.26 10.66 26.25
CA VAL A 538 1.57 12.05 25.85
C VAL A 538 2.16 12.87 27.02
N TRP A 539 1.72 12.56 28.24
CA TRP A 539 2.13 13.28 29.45
C TRP A 539 3.51 12.85 29.96
N ARG A 540 3.96 11.63 29.68
CA ARG A 540 5.24 11.07 30.15
C ARG A 540 6.45 11.98 29.91
N PRO A 541 6.77 12.47 28.70
CA PRO A 541 7.94 13.33 28.47
C PRO A 541 7.86 14.68 29.22
N ILE A 542 6.65 15.24 29.35
CA ILE A 542 6.40 16.48 30.11
C ILE A 542 6.77 16.26 31.58
N TRP A 543 6.29 15.18 32.20
CA TRP A 543 6.57 14.91 33.61
C TRP A 543 8.02 14.49 33.88
N GLN A 544 8.64 13.72 32.97
CA GLN A 544 10.07 13.41 33.05
C GLN A 544 10.92 14.70 33.00
N ALA A 545 10.55 15.67 32.16
CA ALA A 545 11.22 16.97 32.09
C ALA A 545 10.96 17.86 33.34
N ILE A 546 9.73 17.87 33.88
CA ILE A 546 9.38 18.60 35.11
C ILE A 546 10.17 18.07 36.33
N PHE A 547 10.34 16.75 36.45
CA PHE A 547 11.14 16.17 37.53
C PHE A 547 12.66 16.25 37.28
N GLY A 548 13.09 16.40 36.01
CA GLY A 548 14.49 16.59 35.61
C GLY A 548 15.24 15.28 35.34
N LEU A 549 14.58 14.29 34.71
CA LEU A 549 15.15 12.97 34.43
C LEU A 549 15.87 12.95 33.07
N GLU A 550 17.14 12.53 33.02
CA GLU A 550 17.92 12.43 31.78
C GLU A 550 17.96 10.99 31.20
N PRO A 551 18.04 10.84 29.85
CA PRO A 551 18.27 9.55 29.22
C PRO A 551 19.62 8.93 29.63
N GLY A 552 19.57 7.73 30.22
CA GLY A 552 20.76 6.93 30.58
C GLY A 552 21.10 6.88 32.07
N TRP A 553 20.38 7.62 32.93
CA TRP A 553 20.50 7.48 34.39
C TRP A 553 19.88 6.16 34.90
N SER A 554 20.35 5.66 36.04
CA SER A 554 19.78 4.44 36.65
C SER A 554 18.34 4.65 37.12
N ILE A 555 17.56 3.57 37.20
CA ILE A 555 16.19 3.61 37.73
C ILE A 555 16.17 4.07 39.19
N GLU A 556 17.15 3.66 39.99
CA GLU A 556 17.26 4.01 41.41
C GLU A 556 17.55 5.51 41.59
N ASP A 557 18.41 6.10 40.74
CA ASP A 557 18.67 7.54 40.74
C ASP A 557 17.46 8.35 40.27
N GLN A 558 16.73 7.86 39.25
CA GLN A 558 15.52 8.52 38.77
C GLN A 558 14.40 8.51 39.83
N VAL A 559 14.14 7.37 40.48
CA VAL A 559 13.12 7.27 41.54
C VAL A 559 13.51 8.14 42.74
N ARG A 560 14.78 8.14 43.15
CA ARG A 560 15.27 8.99 44.24
C ARG A 560 15.10 10.48 43.94
N LEU A 561 15.39 10.94 42.71
CA LEU A 561 15.15 12.33 42.35
C LEU A 561 13.65 12.69 42.38
N VAL A 562 12.75 11.82 41.89
CA VAL A 562 11.30 12.08 41.99
C VAL A 562 10.84 12.15 43.45
N GLU A 563 11.37 11.30 44.33
CA GLU A 563 11.10 11.36 45.78
C GLU A 563 11.59 12.69 46.40
N GLU A 564 12.82 13.10 46.11
CA GLU A 564 13.39 14.38 46.55
C GLU A 564 12.56 15.58 46.05
N ARG A 565 12.07 15.53 44.80
CA ARG A 565 11.19 16.57 44.24
C ARG A 565 9.81 16.62 44.89
N LEU A 566 9.20 15.47 45.19
CA LEU A 566 7.92 15.45 45.92
C LEU A 566 8.08 15.99 47.35
N ALA A 567 9.16 15.63 48.04
CA ALA A 567 9.47 16.12 49.38
C ALA A 567 9.72 17.64 49.42
N GLN A 568 10.31 18.22 48.36
CA GLN A 568 10.46 19.68 48.20
C GLN A 568 9.12 20.41 48.07
N ILE A 569 8.09 19.77 47.50
CA ILE A 569 6.74 20.34 47.34
C ILE A 569 5.94 20.23 48.64
N ASP A 570 5.76 19.01 49.13
CA ASP A 570 5.10 18.69 50.40
C ASP A 570 5.45 17.23 50.79
N GLN A 571 6.01 17.04 51.98
CA GLN A 571 6.45 15.74 52.49
C GLN A 571 5.36 14.65 52.47
N SER A 572 4.07 15.02 52.55
CA SER A 572 2.94 14.09 52.49
C SER A 572 2.69 13.50 51.09
N LEU A 573 3.16 14.16 50.02
CA LEU A 573 3.03 13.67 48.66
C LEU A 573 3.95 12.48 48.37
N VAL A 574 5.06 12.33 49.11
CA VAL A 574 5.97 11.17 49.00
C VAL A 574 5.23 9.84 49.21
N HIS A 575 4.22 9.80 50.09
CA HIS A 575 3.39 8.60 50.27
C HIS A 575 2.57 8.21 49.02
N ARG A 576 2.43 9.11 48.03
CA ARG A 576 1.78 8.86 46.74
C ARG A 576 2.77 8.57 45.60
N LEU A 577 4.09 8.54 45.86
CA LEU A 577 5.13 8.23 44.86
C LEU A 577 4.83 6.99 43.98
N PRO A 578 4.31 5.86 44.49
CA PRO A 578 3.97 4.69 43.66
C PRO A 578 2.84 4.92 42.63
N LEU A 579 2.10 6.02 42.72
CA LEU A 579 1.13 6.40 41.69
C LEU A 579 1.82 6.91 40.41
N LEU A 580 2.99 7.56 40.54
CA LEU A 580 3.75 8.11 39.41
C LEU A 580 4.42 7.02 38.55
N GLY A 581 4.53 5.78 39.05
CA GLY A 581 5.18 4.68 38.33
C GLY A 581 4.56 4.39 36.96
N VAL A 582 3.23 4.42 36.87
CA VAL A 582 2.47 4.20 35.61
C VAL A 582 2.73 5.32 34.60
N LEU A 583 2.77 6.58 35.08
CA LEU A 583 2.98 7.77 34.28
C LEU A 583 4.42 7.84 33.73
N LEU A 584 5.40 7.77 34.63
CA LEU A 584 6.82 7.93 34.33
C LEU A 584 7.48 6.67 33.73
N ASN A 585 6.77 5.53 33.74
CA ASN A 585 7.27 4.20 33.43
C ASN A 585 8.42 3.76 34.36
N LEU A 586 8.25 3.99 35.66
CA LEU A 586 9.20 3.62 36.71
C LEU A 586 8.63 2.47 37.57
N PRO A 587 9.39 1.38 37.83
CA PRO A 587 8.93 0.23 38.61
C PRO A 587 8.95 0.52 40.12
N ILE A 588 8.09 1.43 40.56
CA ILE A 588 7.97 1.85 41.97
C ILE A 588 7.00 0.90 42.71
N PRO A 589 7.44 0.18 43.76
CA PRO A 589 6.58 -0.77 44.46
C PRO A 589 5.55 -0.08 45.36
N ASP A 590 4.41 -0.74 45.57
CA ASP A 590 3.32 -0.20 46.39
C ASP A 590 3.63 -0.20 47.89
N ASN A 591 3.52 1.00 48.50
CA ASN A 591 3.55 1.18 49.95
C ASN A 591 2.18 0.88 50.58
N ASP A 592 2.09 0.91 51.90
CA ASP A 592 0.87 0.51 52.63
C ASP A 592 -0.35 1.41 52.36
N LEU A 593 -0.13 2.66 51.89
CA LEU A 593 -1.20 3.56 51.46
C LEU A 593 -1.68 3.22 50.03
N THR A 594 -0.77 3.15 49.05
CA THR A 594 -1.17 2.93 47.65
C THR A 594 -1.69 1.52 47.41
N ARG A 595 -1.24 0.53 48.20
CA ARG A 595 -1.75 -0.85 48.20
C ARG A 595 -3.21 -0.96 48.69
N SER A 596 -3.76 0.07 49.37
CA SER A 596 -5.15 0.08 49.84
C SER A 596 -6.11 0.81 48.89
N PHE A 597 -5.66 1.27 47.71
CA PHE A 597 -6.49 2.01 46.77
C PHE A 597 -7.11 1.09 45.71
N ASP A 598 -8.43 1.21 45.51
CA ASP A 598 -9.08 0.68 44.30
C ASP A 598 -8.66 1.47 43.05
N ALA A 599 -8.92 0.93 41.86
CA ALA A 599 -8.50 1.53 40.60
C ALA A 599 -9.04 2.96 40.36
N LYS A 600 -10.24 3.27 40.86
CA LYS A 600 -10.86 4.61 40.73
C LYS A 600 -10.21 5.61 41.68
N LEU A 601 -10.00 5.22 42.94
CA LEU A 601 -9.28 6.04 43.92
C LEU A 601 -7.82 6.25 43.53
N ARG A 602 -7.20 5.24 42.92
CA ARG A 602 -5.82 5.30 42.40
C ARG A 602 -5.69 6.30 41.25
N LYS A 603 -6.63 6.29 40.28
CA LYS A 603 -6.74 7.30 39.21
C LYS A 603 -6.87 8.72 39.78
N THR A 604 -7.90 8.97 40.60
CA THR A 604 -8.16 10.35 41.08
C THR A 604 -7.10 10.87 42.04
N SER A 605 -6.43 9.99 42.79
CA SER A 605 -5.28 10.36 43.62
C SER A 605 -4.03 10.72 42.81
N LEU A 606 -3.83 10.09 41.64
CA LEU A 606 -2.78 10.45 40.69
C LEU A 606 -3.09 11.81 40.05
N GLU A 607 -4.30 12.02 39.54
CA GLU A 607 -4.74 13.29 38.95
C GLU A 607 -4.59 14.45 39.94
N ALA A 608 -4.99 14.26 41.21
CA ALA A 608 -4.79 15.25 42.27
C ALA A 608 -3.30 15.52 42.56
N LEU A 609 -2.47 14.48 42.66
CA LEU A 609 -1.02 14.60 42.86
C LEU A 609 -0.36 15.43 41.75
N LEU A 610 -0.72 15.17 40.49
CA LEU A 610 -0.18 15.88 39.32
C LEU A 610 -0.67 17.34 39.27
N VAL A 611 -1.94 17.58 39.56
CA VAL A 611 -2.47 18.95 39.70
C VAL A 611 -1.75 19.72 40.80
N ASP A 612 -1.44 19.08 41.94
CA ASP A 612 -0.67 19.71 43.02
C ASP A 612 0.80 19.95 42.65
N CYS A 613 1.42 19.07 41.85
CA CYS A 613 2.76 19.31 41.29
C CYS A 613 2.78 20.49 40.31
N ILE A 614 1.79 20.61 39.41
CA ILE A 614 1.64 21.79 38.53
C ILE A 614 1.39 23.07 39.35
N ARG A 615 0.56 23.02 40.40
CA ARG A 615 0.33 24.15 41.31
C ARG A 615 1.61 24.61 42.02
N ALA A 616 2.49 23.68 42.40
CA ALA A 616 3.77 24.00 43.02
C ALA A 616 4.72 24.64 42.00
N HIS A 617 4.96 23.97 40.87
CA HIS A 617 5.86 24.45 39.83
C HIS A 617 5.42 25.82 39.26
N ALA A 618 4.11 26.03 39.07
CA ALA A 618 3.53 27.30 38.62
C ALA A 618 3.59 28.45 39.66
N ARG A 619 3.99 28.21 40.90
CA ARG A 619 4.30 29.28 41.88
C ARG A 619 5.73 29.77 41.76
N GLU A 620 6.65 28.89 41.37
CA GLU A 620 8.07 29.20 41.23
C GLU A 620 8.38 29.83 39.87
N GLN A 621 7.77 29.29 38.81
CA GLN A 621 8.07 29.62 37.42
C GLN A 621 6.79 29.68 36.58
N LYS A 622 6.82 30.40 35.45
CA LYS A 622 5.68 30.47 34.51
C LYS A 622 5.80 29.34 33.51
N VAL A 623 4.72 28.56 33.35
CA VAL A 623 4.77 27.26 32.68
C VAL A 623 3.96 27.28 31.39
N ALA A 624 4.50 26.70 30.33
CA ALA A 624 3.75 26.34 29.13
C ALA A 624 3.79 24.81 28.94
N ILE A 625 2.63 24.23 28.63
CA ILE A 625 2.48 22.81 28.29
C ILE A 625 1.89 22.73 26.89
N VAL A 626 2.55 21.96 26.03
CA VAL A 626 2.18 21.78 24.62
C VAL A 626 1.86 20.30 24.37
N LEU A 627 0.66 20.03 23.86
CA LEU A 627 0.25 18.71 23.40
C LEU A 627 -0.04 18.77 21.89
N GLU A 628 0.68 17.99 21.09
CA GLU A 628 0.41 17.85 19.65
C GLU A 628 -0.47 16.62 19.35
N ASP A 629 -1.21 16.71 18.25
CA ASP A 629 -2.08 15.67 17.69
C ASP A 629 -3.14 15.04 18.63
N CYS A 630 -3.69 15.82 19.57
CA CYS A 630 -4.70 15.47 20.59
C CYS A 630 -6.01 14.80 20.10
N HIS A 631 -6.21 14.66 18.79
CA HIS A 631 -7.23 13.76 18.23
C HIS A 631 -6.97 12.26 18.51
N TRP A 632 -5.77 11.90 18.97
CA TRP A 632 -5.41 10.53 19.40
C TRP A 632 -5.21 10.37 20.92
N LEU A 633 -5.76 11.26 21.76
CA LEU A 633 -5.71 11.10 23.21
C LEU A 633 -6.35 9.76 23.65
N ASP A 634 -5.67 9.05 24.54
CA ASP A 634 -6.28 7.96 25.30
C ASP A 634 -7.27 8.52 26.36
N PRO A 635 -8.29 7.75 26.79
CA PRO A 635 -9.30 8.26 27.71
C PRO A 635 -8.73 8.81 29.03
N LEU A 636 -7.69 8.19 29.58
CA LEU A 636 -7.06 8.63 30.84
C LEU A 636 -6.17 9.87 30.62
N SER A 637 -5.54 10.03 29.45
CA SER A 637 -4.92 11.31 29.08
C SER A 637 -5.92 12.44 28.91
N ASP A 638 -7.12 12.18 28.37
CA ASP A 638 -8.20 13.19 28.22
C ASP A 638 -8.84 13.52 29.58
N ASP A 639 -9.04 12.53 30.46
CA ASP A 639 -9.44 12.72 31.86
C ASP A 639 -8.44 13.61 32.64
N LEU A 640 -7.14 13.30 32.55
CA LEU A 640 -6.08 14.11 33.19
C LEU A 640 -5.97 15.50 32.55
N LEU A 641 -6.17 15.60 31.23
CA LEU A 641 -6.24 16.87 30.52
C LEU A 641 -7.41 17.73 31.03
N GLU A 642 -8.59 17.15 31.27
CA GLU A 642 -9.71 17.84 31.90
C GLU A 642 -9.36 18.30 33.33
N ALA A 643 -8.76 17.43 34.14
CA ALA A 643 -8.38 17.74 35.52
C ALA A 643 -7.37 18.91 35.60
N ILE A 644 -6.34 18.89 34.75
CA ILE A 644 -5.35 19.98 34.64
C ILE A 644 -6.02 21.24 34.07
N ALA A 645 -6.78 21.13 32.98
CA ALA A 645 -7.46 22.24 32.33
C ALA A 645 -8.39 23.00 33.30
N ARG A 646 -9.14 22.29 34.15
CA ARG A 646 -9.95 22.90 35.21
C ARG A 646 -9.12 23.55 36.31
N ALA A 647 -7.97 22.96 36.68
CA ALA A 647 -7.15 23.44 37.79
C ALA A 647 -6.29 24.69 37.46
N ILE A 648 -5.93 24.92 36.19
CA ILE A 648 -5.01 26.00 35.80
C ILE A 648 -5.64 27.40 35.70
N ALA A 649 -6.97 27.54 35.79
CA ALA A 649 -7.67 28.80 35.48
C ALA A 649 -7.21 30.04 36.29
N ALA A 650 -6.60 29.83 37.47
CA ALA A 650 -6.03 30.88 38.33
C ALA A 650 -4.52 30.67 38.62
N LEU A 651 -3.79 30.04 37.69
CA LEU A 651 -2.34 29.82 37.73
C LEU A 651 -1.67 30.45 36.50
N PRO A 652 -0.38 30.83 36.56
CA PRO A 652 0.37 31.33 35.41
C PRO A 652 0.82 30.19 34.47
N VAL A 653 -0.16 29.48 33.91
CA VAL A 653 0.03 28.32 33.03
C VAL A 653 -0.68 28.56 31.70
N LEU A 654 0.05 28.36 30.59
CA LEU A 654 -0.53 28.29 29.25
C LEU A 654 -0.55 26.84 28.78
N LEU A 655 -1.72 26.39 28.31
CA LEU A 655 -1.92 25.07 27.72
C LEU A 655 -2.20 25.22 26.22
N VAL A 656 -1.42 24.57 25.35
CA VAL A 656 -1.59 24.64 23.89
C VAL A 656 -1.82 23.25 23.32
N LEU A 657 -2.90 23.05 22.58
CA LEU A 657 -3.41 21.74 22.16
C LEU A 657 -3.62 21.73 20.64
N ALA A 658 -2.95 20.88 19.87
CA ALA A 658 -3.22 20.74 18.43
C ALA A 658 -4.08 19.50 18.11
N TYR A 659 -5.14 19.65 17.31
CA TYR A 659 -6.03 18.54 16.95
C TYR A 659 -6.65 18.70 15.55
N ARG A 660 -7.43 17.70 15.12
CA ARG A 660 -8.21 17.71 13.87
C ARG A 660 -9.71 17.96 14.13
N PRO A 661 -10.44 18.56 13.17
CA PRO A 661 -11.90 18.60 13.18
C PRO A 661 -12.53 17.21 13.38
N THR A 662 -13.77 17.18 13.88
CA THR A 662 -14.57 15.96 13.97
C THR A 662 -15.10 15.56 12.59
N THR A 663 -14.56 14.49 12.01
CA THR A 663 -15.07 13.92 10.75
C THR A 663 -16.26 12.99 10.99
N LEU A 664 -17.15 12.87 9.98
CA LEU A 664 -18.33 12.01 10.03
C LEU A 664 -17.99 10.52 10.23
N GLU A 665 -16.80 10.10 9.81
CA GLU A 665 -16.35 8.70 9.78
C GLU A 665 -15.94 8.14 11.16
N THR A 666 -15.58 9.01 12.12
CA THR A 666 -14.97 8.59 13.40
C THR A 666 -15.87 8.79 14.63
N GLY A 667 -16.89 9.66 14.55
CA GLY A 667 -17.91 9.86 15.60
C GLY A 667 -17.43 10.42 16.95
N ARG A 668 -16.11 10.52 17.19
CA ARG A 668 -15.50 11.08 18.40
C ARG A 668 -15.09 12.53 18.16
N SER A 669 -15.63 13.44 18.98
CA SER A 669 -15.15 14.83 19.04
C SER A 669 -14.07 14.95 20.13
N PRO A 670 -12.80 15.27 19.78
CA PRO A 670 -11.74 15.41 20.79
C PRO A 670 -11.98 16.63 21.69
N LEU A 671 -11.37 16.64 22.87
CA LEU A 671 -11.44 17.75 23.85
C LEU A 671 -12.86 18.11 24.34
N ARG A 672 -13.84 17.20 24.23
CA ARG A 672 -15.26 17.45 24.52
C ARG A 672 -15.54 18.05 25.91
N ALA A 673 -14.73 17.74 26.92
CA ALA A 673 -14.87 18.27 28.27
C ALA A 673 -14.07 19.56 28.54
N VAL A 674 -13.11 19.88 27.66
CA VAL A 674 -12.20 21.04 27.76
C VAL A 674 -12.74 22.22 26.94
N SER A 675 -13.30 21.98 25.76
CA SER A 675 -13.84 23.02 24.88
C SER A 675 -14.99 23.87 25.47
N PRO A 676 -15.81 23.41 26.45
CA PRO A 676 -16.79 24.24 27.13
C PRO A 676 -16.22 25.14 28.27
N LEU A 677 -14.91 25.11 28.54
CA LEU A 677 -14.31 25.88 29.64
C LEU A 677 -14.20 27.38 29.28
N PRO A 678 -14.44 28.31 30.23
CA PRO A 678 -14.48 29.74 29.94
C PRO A 678 -13.13 30.36 29.56
N HIS A 679 -12.03 29.68 29.88
CA HIS A 679 -10.65 30.04 29.53
C HIS A 679 -10.07 29.21 28.37
N PHE A 680 -10.92 28.43 27.67
CA PHE A 680 -10.60 27.82 26.38
C PHE A 680 -10.76 28.83 25.23
N THR A 681 -9.99 28.66 24.15
CA THR A 681 -10.09 29.48 22.94
C THR A 681 -9.62 28.65 21.74
N GLU A 682 -10.53 28.39 20.80
CA GLU A 682 -10.21 27.69 19.56
C GLU A 682 -9.63 28.64 18.50
N VAL A 683 -8.61 28.16 17.80
CA VAL A 683 -7.87 28.80 16.72
C VAL A 683 -7.88 27.83 15.55
N LYS A 684 -8.93 27.92 14.72
CA LYS A 684 -9.09 27.05 13.54
C LYS A 684 -8.21 27.54 12.40
N LEU A 685 -7.32 26.68 11.90
CA LEU A 685 -6.53 26.98 10.71
C LEU A 685 -7.31 26.59 9.46
N ILE A 686 -7.42 27.54 8.54
CA ILE A 686 -7.87 27.35 7.16
C ILE A 686 -6.66 27.29 6.22
N ASP A 687 -6.87 26.88 4.97
CA ASP A 687 -5.89 27.02 3.89
C ASP A 687 -5.40 28.47 3.76
N LEU A 688 -4.15 28.66 3.31
CA LEU A 688 -3.59 29.98 3.09
C LEU A 688 -4.30 30.68 1.92
N THR A 689 -4.65 31.95 2.10
CA THR A 689 -5.18 32.78 1.01
C THR A 689 -4.11 33.03 -0.07
N PRO A 690 -4.48 33.41 -1.31
CA PRO A 690 -3.50 33.59 -2.39
C PRO A 690 -2.37 34.58 -2.05
N GLU A 691 -2.66 35.67 -1.33
CA GLU A 691 -1.63 36.62 -0.87
C GLU A 691 -0.65 36.02 0.17
N GLU A 692 -1.07 34.99 0.89
CA GLU A 692 -0.29 34.33 1.93
C GLU A 692 0.52 33.17 1.35
N VAL A 693 -0.03 32.48 0.34
CA VAL A 693 0.76 31.59 -0.53
C VAL A 693 1.84 32.41 -1.22
N GLU A 694 1.52 33.59 -1.76
CA GLU A 694 2.50 34.51 -2.35
C GLU A 694 3.59 34.90 -1.36
N ARG A 695 3.23 35.39 -0.17
CA ARG A 695 4.20 35.77 0.87
C ARG A 695 5.05 34.58 1.35
N LEU A 696 4.52 33.35 1.37
CA LEU A 696 5.27 32.15 1.80
C LEU A 696 6.22 31.64 0.71
N VAL A 697 5.76 31.63 -0.55
CA VAL A 697 6.62 31.42 -1.72
C VAL A 697 7.73 32.48 -1.72
N GLN A 698 7.41 33.76 -1.60
CA GLN A 698 8.38 34.86 -1.58
C GLN A 698 9.46 34.68 -0.51
N GLN A 699 9.07 34.34 0.72
CA GLN A 699 10.04 34.11 1.79
C GLN A 699 10.92 32.87 1.51
N LYS A 700 10.35 31.75 1.05
CA LYS A 700 11.14 30.55 0.72
C LYS A 700 12.09 30.80 -0.44
N LEU A 701 11.66 31.54 -1.47
CA LEU A 701 12.51 32.03 -2.56
C LEU A 701 13.66 32.93 -2.06
N GLN A 702 13.39 33.88 -1.17
CA GLN A 702 14.41 34.80 -0.66
C GLN A 702 15.47 34.09 0.21
N LYS A 703 15.10 32.99 0.91
CA LYS A 703 16.07 32.07 1.53
C LYS A 703 16.87 31.27 0.49
N MET A 704 16.21 30.76 -0.55
CA MET A 704 16.85 29.94 -1.61
C MET A 704 17.81 30.75 -2.49
N LEU A 705 17.53 32.04 -2.73
CA LEU A 705 18.12 32.83 -3.82
C LEU A 705 18.75 34.16 -3.37
N GLY A 706 18.50 34.59 -2.14
CA GLY A 706 18.93 35.87 -1.58
C GLY A 706 17.84 36.95 -1.54
N ALA A 707 18.13 38.02 -0.80
CA ALA A 707 17.20 39.14 -0.61
C ALA A 707 17.02 39.97 -1.89
N GLY A 708 15.80 40.47 -2.11
CA GLY A 708 15.46 41.32 -3.27
C GLY A 708 14.92 40.56 -4.48
N VAL A 709 14.71 39.24 -4.39
CA VAL A 709 14.02 38.47 -5.43
C VAL A 709 12.50 38.66 -5.32
N GLU A 710 11.88 39.08 -6.43
CA GLU A 710 10.43 39.09 -6.64
C GLU A 710 9.94 37.68 -7.01
N VAL A 711 8.67 37.35 -6.72
CA VAL A 711 8.07 36.07 -7.10
C VAL A 711 7.64 36.15 -8.57
N PRO A 712 8.13 35.28 -9.48
CA PRO A 712 7.61 35.28 -10.85
C PRO A 712 6.15 34.81 -10.86
N PRO A 713 5.22 35.56 -11.48
CA PRO A 713 3.78 35.28 -11.38
C PRO A 713 3.38 33.86 -11.81
N LEU A 714 4.08 33.29 -12.79
CA LEU A 714 3.85 31.92 -13.27
C LEU A 714 4.20 30.85 -12.21
N LEU A 715 5.23 31.07 -11.38
CA LEU A 715 5.57 30.17 -10.29
C LEU A 715 4.47 30.18 -9.25
N LEU A 716 4.08 31.39 -8.84
CA LEU A 716 3.02 31.60 -7.87
C LEU A 716 1.74 30.93 -8.33
N GLN A 717 1.35 31.12 -9.59
CA GLN A 717 0.21 30.45 -10.19
C GLN A 717 0.34 28.93 -10.09
N ARG A 718 1.37 28.31 -10.70
CA ARG A 718 1.51 26.84 -10.72
C ARG A 718 1.55 26.22 -9.32
N VAL A 719 2.23 26.87 -8.38
CA VAL A 719 2.36 26.37 -7.01
C VAL A 719 1.06 26.57 -6.21
N THR A 720 0.32 27.67 -6.42
CA THR A 720 -1.00 27.89 -5.79
C THR A 720 -2.05 26.94 -6.35
N ASP A 721 -2.15 26.82 -7.67
CA ASP A 721 -3.08 25.92 -8.37
C ASP A 721 -2.91 24.46 -7.91
N ARG A 722 -1.67 24.07 -7.58
CA ARG A 722 -1.29 22.70 -7.20
C ARG A 722 -1.35 22.41 -5.70
N ALA A 723 -0.96 23.36 -4.85
CA ALA A 723 -1.01 23.21 -3.39
C ALA A 723 -2.40 23.53 -2.80
N GLN A 724 -3.21 24.33 -3.51
CA GLN A 724 -4.55 24.79 -3.12
C GLN A 724 -4.61 25.43 -1.72
N GLY A 725 -3.51 26.09 -1.32
CA GLY A 725 -3.36 26.76 -0.02
C GLY A 725 -2.85 25.87 1.12
N ASN A 726 -2.63 24.56 0.91
CA ASN A 726 -2.10 23.65 1.93
C ASN A 726 -0.60 23.90 2.19
N PRO A 727 -0.18 24.36 3.39
CA PRO A 727 1.20 24.73 3.70
C PRO A 727 2.21 23.58 3.64
N PHE A 728 1.84 22.36 4.06
CA PHE A 728 2.75 21.22 4.01
C PHE A 728 2.97 20.77 2.57
N TYR A 729 1.91 20.67 1.76
CA TYR A 729 2.08 20.34 0.35
C TYR A 729 2.86 21.45 -0.38
N LEU A 730 2.58 22.71 -0.08
CA LEU A 730 3.37 23.86 -0.54
C LEU A 730 4.84 23.78 -0.11
N GLU A 731 5.13 23.42 1.13
CA GLU A 731 6.51 23.24 1.59
C GLU A 731 7.19 22.06 0.89
N GLU A 732 6.53 20.94 0.68
CA GLU A 732 7.05 19.76 -0.03
C GLU A 732 7.23 20.00 -1.54
N LEU A 733 6.34 20.75 -2.19
CA LEU A 733 6.50 21.20 -3.58
C LEU A 733 7.71 22.14 -3.71
N LEU A 734 7.92 23.04 -2.74
CA LEU A 734 9.09 23.93 -2.71
C LEU A 734 10.38 23.22 -2.24
N ASN A 735 10.27 22.16 -1.42
CA ASN A 735 11.39 21.24 -1.10
C ASN A 735 11.78 20.48 -2.37
N TYR A 736 10.82 20.00 -3.16
CA TYR A 736 11.05 19.39 -4.46
C TYR A 736 11.71 20.38 -5.45
N LEU A 737 11.36 21.67 -5.47
CA LEU A 737 12.13 22.66 -6.25
C LEU A 737 13.58 22.81 -5.74
N GLU A 738 13.76 22.86 -4.41
CA GLU A 738 15.05 22.93 -3.74
C GLU A 738 15.93 21.71 -4.11
N ASP A 739 15.43 20.50 -3.84
CA ASP A 739 16.10 19.21 -4.06
C ASP A 739 16.35 18.92 -5.52
N ARG A 740 15.45 19.42 -6.38
CA ARG A 740 15.58 19.31 -7.82
C ARG A 740 16.21 20.51 -8.53
N GLY A 741 16.79 21.44 -7.77
CA GLY A 741 17.77 22.43 -8.25
C GLY A 741 17.28 23.40 -9.32
N ILE A 742 15.97 23.62 -9.44
CA ILE A 742 15.38 24.52 -10.44
C ILE A 742 15.53 25.98 -9.98
N ASP A 743 16.10 26.84 -10.82
CA ASP A 743 16.13 28.29 -10.56
C ASP A 743 14.72 28.87 -10.72
N PRO A 744 14.07 29.33 -9.63
CA PRO A 744 12.70 29.82 -9.69
C PRO A 744 12.55 31.20 -10.35
N ARG A 745 13.63 31.79 -10.90
CA ARG A 745 13.62 33.09 -11.59
C ARG A 745 13.57 32.99 -13.11
N ASP A 746 13.85 31.82 -13.70
CA ASP A 746 13.71 31.61 -15.14
C ASP A 746 12.26 31.24 -15.49
N PRO A 747 11.52 32.07 -16.26
CA PRO A 747 10.18 31.72 -16.69
C PRO A 747 10.12 30.39 -17.43
N ARG A 748 11.15 30.03 -18.22
CA ARG A 748 11.18 28.79 -19.01
C ARG A 748 11.39 27.56 -18.14
N ALA A 749 12.21 27.65 -17.09
CA ALA A 749 12.34 26.58 -16.11
C ALA A 749 11.01 26.30 -15.39
N ILE A 750 10.15 27.31 -15.27
CA ILE A 750 8.83 27.21 -14.63
C ILE A 750 7.72 26.81 -15.63
N GLU A 751 7.81 27.21 -16.90
CA GLU A 751 6.95 26.68 -17.98
C GLU A 751 7.14 25.16 -18.16
N ASN A 752 8.36 24.67 -17.97
CA ASN A 752 8.72 23.25 -18.05
C ASN A 752 8.73 22.54 -16.67
N LEU A 753 8.21 23.18 -15.61
CA LEU A 753 8.20 22.61 -14.27
C LEU A 753 7.11 21.55 -14.11
N ASP A 754 7.53 20.29 -13.94
CA ASP A 754 6.67 19.16 -13.60
C ASP A 754 6.78 18.83 -12.09
N LEU A 755 5.67 19.00 -11.36
CA LEU A 755 5.58 18.86 -9.90
C LEU A 755 4.98 17.49 -9.51
N PRO A 756 5.36 16.88 -8.36
CA PRO A 756 4.86 15.57 -7.94
C PRO A 756 3.34 15.52 -7.93
N THR A 757 2.74 14.43 -8.41
CA THR A 757 1.28 14.28 -8.45
C THR A 757 0.67 14.02 -7.07
N SER A 758 1.42 13.43 -6.12
CA SER A 758 0.92 13.16 -4.76
C SER A 758 2.01 12.97 -3.71
N LEU A 759 1.63 13.14 -2.43
CA LEU A 759 2.41 12.80 -1.23
C LEU A 759 2.77 11.30 -1.14
N HIS A 760 1.92 10.42 -1.68
CA HIS A 760 2.07 8.97 -1.60
C HIS A 760 3.41 8.47 -2.16
N SER A 761 3.87 9.05 -3.27
CA SER A 761 5.12 8.65 -3.93
C SER A 761 6.36 8.83 -3.05
N LEU A 762 6.35 9.81 -2.15
CA LEU A 762 7.48 10.12 -1.25
C LEU A 762 7.57 9.10 -0.10
N ILE A 763 6.43 8.70 0.46
CA ILE A 763 6.38 7.79 1.61
C ILE A 763 6.73 6.35 1.20
N LEU A 764 6.38 5.94 -0.03
CA LEU A 764 6.70 4.62 -0.56
C LEU A 764 8.22 4.38 -0.65
N SER A 765 8.98 5.41 -1.04
CA SER A 765 10.45 5.39 -1.04
C SER A 765 11.08 5.14 0.34
N ARG A 766 10.38 5.45 1.43
CA ARG A 766 10.85 5.22 2.81
C ARG A 766 10.64 3.78 3.27
N ILE A 767 9.43 3.26 3.04
CA ILE A 767 9.04 1.88 3.39
C ILE A 767 9.97 0.85 2.74
N ASP A 768 10.44 1.16 1.54
CA ASP A 768 11.25 0.25 0.76
C ASP A 768 12.71 0.09 1.24
N GLN A 769 13.21 0.99 2.10
CA GLN A 769 14.58 0.95 2.67
C GLN A 769 14.80 -0.16 3.69
N VAL A 770 13.72 -0.77 4.19
CA VAL A 770 13.77 -1.78 5.26
C VAL A 770 14.09 -3.16 4.66
N SER A 771 14.58 -4.10 5.46
CA SER A 771 14.87 -5.45 4.95
C SER A 771 13.62 -6.23 4.55
N GLU A 772 13.74 -7.27 3.72
CA GLU A 772 12.57 -7.96 3.16
C GLU A 772 11.65 -8.64 4.20
N SER A 773 12.19 -9.17 5.32
CA SER A 773 11.31 -9.66 6.40
C SER A 773 10.61 -8.51 7.11
N GLN A 774 11.26 -7.36 7.26
CA GLN A 774 10.62 -6.15 7.78
C GLN A 774 9.53 -5.61 6.84
N LYS A 775 9.74 -5.58 5.51
CA LYS A 775 8.68 -5.22 4.53
C LYS A 775 7.50 -6.15 4.63
N THR A 776 7.75 -7.44 4.75
CA THR A 776 6.70 -8.45 4.92
C THR A 776 5.92 -8.20 6.21
N THR A 777 6.63 -7.95 7.30
CA THR A 777 6.05 -7.60 8.60
C THR A 777 5.19 -6.34 8.52
N LEU A 778 5.65 -5.28 7.83
CA LEU A 778 4.83 -4.08 7.56
C LEU A 778 3.60 -4.41 6.71
N LYS A 779 3.76 -5.20 5.63
CA LYS A 779 2.68 -5.58 4.73
C LYS A 779 1.57 -6.31 5.50
N VAL A 780 1.89 -7.36 6.24
CA VAL A 780 0.92 -8.10 7.09
C VAL A 780 0.35 -7.23 8.22
N ALA A 781 1.18 -6.44 8.92
CA ALA A 781 0.71 -5.54 9.98
C ALA A 781 -0.28 -4.49 9.46
N SER A 782 -0.07 -3.97 8.25
CA SER A 782 -0.95 -2.96 7.65
C SER A 782 -2.37 -3.47 7.34
N ILE A 783 -2.56 -4.78 7.22
CA ILE A 783 -3.87 -5.45 7.08
C ILE A 783 -4.64 -5.46 8.41
N ILE A 784 -3.92 -5.66 9.51
CA ILE A 784 -4.46 -5.66 10.88
C ILE A 784 -4.84 -4.23 11.29
N GLY A 785 -3.99 -3.25 10.96
CA GLY A 785 -4.28 -1.82 11.11
C GLY A 785 -3.11 -1.03 11.69
N ARG A 786 -3.37 0.22 12.08
CA ARG A 786 -2.33 1.11 12.61
C ARG A 786 -1.76 0.64 13.95
N LEU A 787 -2.56 -0.03 14.77
CA LEU A 787 -2.19 -0.77 15.97
C LEU A 787 -2.35 -2.27 15.69
N PHE A 788 -1.38 -3.11 16.03
CA PHE A 788 -1.42 -4.55 15.79
C PHE A 788 -0.76 -5.34 16.92
N ARG A 789 -1.47 -6.38 17.43
CA ARG A 789 -0.91 -7.31 18.41
C ARG A 789 0.10 -8.24 17.72
N PHE A 790 1.23 -8.50 18.36
CA PHE A 790 2.23 -9.45 17.90
C PHE A 790 1.66 -10.86 17.69
N THR A 791 0.82 -11.31 18.64
CA THR A 791 0.14 -12.62 18.57
C THR A 791 -0.80 -12.74 17.37
N TRP A 792 -1.35 -11.61 16.90
CA TRP A 792 -2.18 -11.57 15.69
C TRP A 792 -1.28 -11.53 14.45
N LEU A 793 -0.32 -10.61 14.37
CA LEU A 793 0.66 -10.53 13.27
C LEU A 793 1.31 -11.90 12.97
N TRP A 794 1.81 -12.58 14.00
CA TRP A 794 2.45 -13.89 13.86
C TRP A 794 1.46 -15.04 13.63
N GLY A 795 0.27 -14.99 14.24
CA GLY A 795 -0.75 -16.03 14.11
C GLY A 795 -1.50 -16.00 12.77
N VAL A 796 -1.66 -14.82 12.17
CA VAL A 796 -2.27 -14.60 10.86
C VAL A 796 -1.33 -15.06 9.74
N TYR A 797 -0.04 -14.72 9.83
CA TYR A 797 0.97 -15.16 8.86
C TYR A 797 2.18 -15.86 9.50
N PRO A 798 2.05 -17.15 9.88
CA PRO A 798 3.18 -17.94 10.39
C PRO A 798 4.32 -18.21 9.38
N GLY A 799 4.24 -17.63 8.17
CA GLY A 799 5.34 -17.55 7.21
C GLY A 799 6.40 -16.48 7.57
N LEU A 800 6.09 -15.54 8.47
CA LEU A 800 7.05 -14.56 9.00
C LEU A 800 8.25 -15.22 9.73
N GLY A 801 8.08 -16.46 10.21
CA GLY A 801 9.13 -17.27 10.83
C GLY A 801 8.96 -17.47 12.33
N GLU A 802 10.07 -17.68 13.03
CA GLU A 802 10.09 -17.84 14.48
C GLU A 802 9.76 -16.52 15.20
N ALA A 803 9.08 -16.60 16.34
CA ALA A 803 8.54 -15.42 17.03
C ALA A 803 9.61 -14.35 17.31
N ASP A 804 10.78 -14.75 17.81
CA ASP A 804 11.84 -13.80 18.16
C ASP A 804 12.50 -13.17 16.92
N ARG A 805 12.45 -13.80 15.74
CA ARG A 805 12.82 -13.14 14.48
C ARG A 805 11.87 -11.97 14.19
N VAL A 806 10.57 -12.21 14.28
CA VAL A 806 9.54 -11.18 13.99
C VAL A 806 9.64 -10.01 14.99
N LYS A 807 10.00 -10.27 16.25
CA LYS A 807 10.35 -9.21 17.23
C LYS A 807 11.56 -8.39 16.77
N ASN A 808 12.66 -9.04 16.36
CA ASN A 808 13.85 -8.36 15.85
C ASN A 808 13.57 -7.53 14.58
N ASP A 809 12.73 -8.02 13.66
CA ASP A 809 12.29 -7.26 12.48
C ASP A 809 11.56 -5.97 12.90
N LEU A 810 10.62 -6.06 13.85
CA LEU A 810 9.87 -4.92 14.42
C LEU A 810 10.77 -3.93 15.19
N ASP A 811 11.74 -4.43 15.95
CA ASP A 811 12.71 -3.60 16.67
C ASP A 811 13.63 -2.83 15.71
N GLY A 812 13.93 -3.39 14.54
CA GLY A 812 14.65 -2.69 13.48
C GLY A 812 13.79 -1.65 12.77
N LEU A 813 12.51 -1.94 12.52
CA LEU A 813 11.54 -0.99 11.97
C LEU A 813 11.30 0.21 12.90
N ALA A 814 11.41 -0.01 14.22
CA ALA A 814 11.32 1.03 15.24
C ALA A 814 12.53 1.98 15.26
N ARG A 815 13.70 1.56 14.73
CA ARG A 815 14.89 2.43 14.59
C ARG A 815 14.83 3.34 13.37
N LEU A 816 13.93 3.05 12.43
CA LEU A 816 13.74 3.77 11.17
C LEU A 816 12.52 4.70 11.21
N ASP A 817 11.91 4.89 12.39
CA ASP A 817 10.72 5.72 12.60
C ASP A 817 9.48 5.32 11.78
N ILE A 818 9.40 4.04 11.37
CA ILE A 818 8.28 3.48 10.60
C ILE A 818 7.24 2.87 11.54
N THR A 819 7.68 1.97 12.43
CA THR A 819 6.86 1.44 13.53
C THR A 819 7.38 1.90 14.88
N SER A 820 6.70 1.51 15.96
CA SER A 820 7.21 1.54 17.32
C SER A 820 6.38 0.62 18.22
N LEU A 821 6.94 0.23 19.36
CA LEU A 821 6.26 -0.57 20.38
C LEU A 821 5.16 0.26 21.08
N ASP A 822 4.03 -0.35 21.39
CA ASP A 822 2.95 0.22 22.21
C ASP A 822 2.94 -0.40 23.60
N GLN A 823 2.78 -1.73 23.64
CA GLN A 823 2.66 -2.49 24.87
C GLN A 823 3.67 -3.65 24.84
N PRO A 824 4.46 -3.86 25.92
CA PRO A 824 5.36 -5.00 26.02
C PRO A 824 4.59 -6.31 26.30
N GLU A 825 5.32 -7.42 26.45
CA GLU A 825 4.74 -8.70 26.89
C GLU A 825 4.00 -8.56 28.25
N PRO A 826 2.89 -9.29 28.49
CA PRO A 826 2.39 -10.41 27.67
C PRO A 826 1.55 -10.01 26.46
N ASP A 827 0.83 -8.88 26.49
CA ASP A 827 -0.03 -8.41 25.37
C ASP A 827 0.78 -7.59 24.35
N LEU A 828 1.89 -8.17 23.90
CA LEU A 828 2.91 -7.52 23.07
C LEU A 828 2.28 -6.92 21.81
N THR A 829 2.31 -5.59 21.69
CA THR A 829 1.57 -4.81 20.69
C THR A 829 2.44 -3.69 20.12
N TYR A 830 2.40 -3.53 18.80
CA TYR A 830 3.18 -2.56 18.04
C TYR A 830 2.26 -1.71 17.15
N MET A 831 2.82 -0.67 16.53
CA MET A 831 2.07 0.24 15.67
C MET A 831 2.92 1.00 14.66
N PHE A 832 2.27 1.63 13.67
CA PHE A 832 2.89 2.54 12.70
C PHE A 832 2.87 4.00 13.19
N LYS A 833 4.04 4.67 13.17
CA LYS A 833 4.17 6.08 13.63
C LYS A 833 3.21 7.02 12.90
N HIS A 834 3.19 7.00 11.57
CA HIS A 834 2.31 7.85 10.75
C HIS A 834 1.25 7.02 10.00
N ILE A 835 0.01 7.54 9.88
CA ILE A 835 -1.08 6.80 9.24
C ILE A 835 -0.79 6.55 7.77
N PHE A 836 -0.29 7.58 7.08
CA PHE A 836 0.16 7.49 5.70
C PHE A 836 1.21 6.39 5.47
N THR A 837 2.00 6.01 6.49
CA THR A 837 2.96 4.90 6.37
C THR A 837 2.24 3.53 6.43
N GLN A 838 1.19 3.39 7.25
CA GLN A 838 0.32 2.20 7.21
C GLN A 838 -0.51 2.15 5.93
N GLU A 839 -1.08 3.28 5.50
CA GLU A 839 -1.86 3.41 4.27
C GLU A 839 -1.00 3.07 3.04
N VAL A 840 0.22 3.59 2.93
CA VAL A 840 1.13 3.28 1.81
C VAL A 840 1.66 1.84 1.89
N ALA A 841 1.91 1.27 3.07
CA ALA A 841 2.26 -0.15 3.23
C ALA A 841 1.07 -1.08 2.89
N TYR A 842 -0.16 -0.61 3.08
CA TYR A 842 -1.39 -1.29 2.67
C TYR A 842 -1.61 -1.18 1.16
N GLU A 843 -1.58 0.03 0.60
CA GLU A 843 -1.93 0.28 -0.81
C GLU A 843 -0.82 -0.05 -1.82
N SER A 844 0.41 -0.31 -1.39
CA SER A 844 1.48 -0.87 -2.22
C SER A 844 1.29 -2.37 -2.50
N GLN A 845 0.50 -3.07 -1.68
CA GLN A 845 0.20 -4.49 -1.89
C GLN A 845 -0.86 -4.68 -2.99
N PRO A 846 -0.71 -5.71 -3.86
CA PRO A 846 -1.75 -6.11 -4.80
C PRO A 846 -3.10 -6.33 -4.12
N TYR A 847 -4.18 -6.16 -4.88
CA TYR A 847 -5.54 -6.42 -4.41
C TYR A 847 -5.71 -7.88 -3.94
N ALA A 848 -5.25 -8.86 -4.73
CA ALA A 848 -5.35 -10.28 -4.39
C ALA A 848 -4.57 -10.64 -3.11
N ALA A 849 -3.38 -10.04 -2.93
CA ALA A 849 -2.56 -10.22 -1.74
C ALA A 849 -3.25 -9.68 -0.48
N ARG A 850 -3.85 -8.48 -0.56
CA ARG A 850 -4.67 -7.91 0.52
C ARG A 850 -5.91 -8.75 0.80
N ALA A 851 -6.61 -9.22 -0.22
CA ALA A 851 -7.81 -10.03 -0.06
C ALA A 851 -7.53 -11.37 0.62
N THR A 852 -6.40 -12.00 0.28
CA THR A 852 -5.89 -13.23 0.91
C THR A 852 -5.52 -13.00 2.37
N LEU A 853 -4.78 -11.94 2.70
CA LEU A 853 -4.44 -11.62 4.09
C LEU A 853 -5.67 -11.20 4.93
N HIS A 854 -6.68 -10.55 4.33
CA HIS A 854 -7.94 -10.25 5.01
C HIS A 854 -8.78 -11.51 5.29
N ASP A 855 -8.81 -12.49 4.39
CA ASP A 855 -9.46 -13.79 4.66
C ASP A 855 -8.73 -14.56 5.76
N GLN A 856 -7.39 -14.62 5.70
CA GLN A 856 -6.55 -15.25 6.73
C GLN A 856 -6.71 -14.57 8.10
N LEU A 857 -6.78 -13.23 8.14
CA LEU A 857 -7.04 -12.48 9.37
C LEU A 857 -8.45 -12.73 9.91
N GLY A 858 -9.46 -12.76 9.04
CA GLY A 858 -10.82 -13.15 9.40
C GLY A 858 -10.87 -14.55 10.04
N GLY A 859 -10.32 -15.55 9.35
CA GLY A 859 -10.30 -16.94 9.81
C GLY A 859 -9.46 -17.15 11.08
N PHE A 860 -8.37 -16.40 11.25
CA PHE A 860 -7.59 -16.38 12.49
C PHE A 860 -8.41 -15.83 13.64
N ILE A 861 -9.09 -14.68 13.46
CA ILE A 861 -9.97 -14.09 14.48
C ILE A 861 -11.12 -15.06 14.82
N GLU A 862 -11.76 -15.70 13.83
CA GLU A 862 -12.78 -16.73 14.09
C GLU A 862 -12.24 -17.85 14.99
N HIS A 863 -11.02 -18.34 14.69
CA HIS A 863 -10.41 -19.45 15.41
C HIS A 863 -10.03 -19.11 16.86
N ILE A 864 -9.48 -17.92 17.12
CA ILE A 864 -9.08 -17.53 18.49
C ILE A 864 -10.24 -17.01 19.36
N SER A 865 -11.38 -16.62 18.77
CA SER A 865 -12.46 -15.97 19.50
C SER A 865 -13.30 -16.94 20.35
N GLY A 866 -13.56 -18.15 19.87
CA GLY A 866 -14.46 -19.10 20.53
C GLY A 866 -15.82 -18.46 20.87
N ASP A 867 -16.26 -18.57 22.12
CA ASP A 867 -17.52 -17.99 22.61
C ASP A 867 -17.56 -16.44 22.55
N LEU A 868 -16.40 -15.76 22.42
CA LEU A 868 -16.29 -14.30 22.32
C LEU A 868 -16.48 -13.77 20.90
N LEU A 869 -16.79 -14.62 19.92
CA LEU A 869 -16.97 -14.26 18.50
C LEU A 869 -17.94 -13.09 18.29
N SER A 870 -18.96 -12.98 19.13
CA SER A 870 -19.94 -11.87 19.17
C SER A 870 -19.30 -10.49 19.35
N GLN A 871 -18.15 -10.39 20.01
CA GLN A 871 -17.42 -9.14 20.23
C GLN A 871 -16.63 -8.69 19.00
N TYR A 872 -16.29 -9.61 18.09
CA TYR A 872 -15.47 -9.35 16.90
C TYR A 872 -16.28 -9.21 15.61
N VAL A 873 -17.61 -9.32 15.66
CA VAL A 873 -18.51 -9.30 14.48
C VAL A 873 -18.24 -8.14 13.53
N TYR A 874 -18.06 -6.91 14.03
CA TYR A 874 -17.78 -5.73 13.21
C TYR A 874 -16.41 -5.79 12.51
N LEU A 875 -15.41 -6.36 13.18
CA LEU A 875 -14.04 -6.49 12.67
C LEU A 875 -13.97 -7.61 11.62
N LEU A 876 -14.65 -8.72 11.87
CA LEU A 876 -14.84 -9.82 10.91
C LEU A 876 -15.61 -9.33 9.66
N ALA A 877 -16.63 -8.50 9.82
CA ALA A 877 -17.34 -7.87 8.69
C ALA A 877 -16.43 -6.95 7.86
N PHE A 878 -15.59 -6.15 8.52
CA PHE A 878 -14.61 -5.26 7.87
C PHE A 878 -13.58 -6.06 7.05
N HIS A 879 -13.01 -7.13 7.60
CA HIS A 879 -12.00 -7.94 6.91
C HIS A 879 -12.63 -8.79 5.78
N TYR A 880 -13.71 -9.54 6.05
CA TYR A 880 -14.31 -10.38 5.01
C TYR A 880 -14.91 -9.59 3.85
N GLU A 881 -15.36 -8.34 4.05
CA GLU A 881 -15.72 -7.46 2.94
C GLU A 881 -14.56 -7.20 1.95
N ARG A 882 -13.33 -7.14 2.47
CA ARG A 882 -12.10 -6.90 1.70
C ARG A 882 -11.46 -8.19 1.17
N SER A 883 -12.05 -9.35 1.48
CA SER A 883 -11.69 -10.66 0.94
C SER A 883 -12.53 -11.04 -0.28
N GLU A 884 -12.13 -12.09 -1.00
CA GLU A 884 -12.94 -12.71 -2.06
C GLU A 884 -13.94 -13.76 -1.50
N ASN A 885 -13.97 -13.96 -0.18
CA ASN A 885 -14.83 -14.93 0.50
C ASN A 885 -16.27 -14.42 0.65
N LEU A 886 -17.03 -14.47 -0.45
CA LEU A 886 -18.42 -14.00 -0.52
C LEU A 886 -19.33 -14.62 0.55
N ALA A 887 -19.12 -15.89 0.90
CA ALA A 887 -19.90 -16.58 1.91
C ALA A 887 -19.71 -15.97 3.31
N LYS A 888 -18.45 -15.76 3.74
CA LYS A 888 -18.13 -15.10 5.02
C LYS A 888 -18.48 -13.61 5.03
N ARG A 889 -18.29 -12.92 3.91
CA ARG A 889 -18.72 -11.52 3.72
C ARG A 889 -20.22 -11.37 3.96
N ARG A 890 -21.03 -12.23 3.33
CA ARG A 890 -22.49 -12.27 3.51
C ARG A 890 -22.88 -12.57 4.95
N GLU A 891 -22.24 -13.56 5.57
CA GLU A 891 -22.47 -13.95 6.97
C GLU A 891 -22.22 -12.77 7.94
N TYR A 892 -21.05 -12.12 7.86
CA TYR A 892 -20.64 -11.12 8.85
C TYR A 892 -21.23 -9.74 8.63
N LEU A 893 -21.48 -9.30 7.39
CA LEU A 893 -22.22 -8.04 7.17
C LEU A 893 -23.65 -8.14 7.73
N ARG A 894 -24.33 -9.30 7.60
CA ARG A 894 -25.67 -9.49 8.18
C ARG A 894 -25.63 -9.48 9.72
N LYS A 895 -24.73 -10.25 10.34
CA LYS A 895 -24.51 -10.24 11.80
C LYS A 895 -24.16 -8.84 12.34
N ALA A 896 -23.38 -8.06 11.59
CA ALA A 896 -23.02 -6.69 11.97
C ALA A 896 -24.22 -5.73 11.92
N GLY A 897 -25.08 -5.85 10.90
CA GLY A 897 -26.35 -5.12 10.84
C GLY A 897 -27.30 -5.51 11.98
N GLU A 898 -27.45 -6.81 12.26
CA GLU A 898 -28.25 -7.35 13.37
C GLU A 898 -27.73 -6.83 14.74
N ALA A 899 -26.42 -6.87 14.97
CA ALA A 899 -25.80 -6.38 16.20
C ALA A 899 -25.93 -4.85 16.37
N ALA A 900 -25.76 -4.09 15.27
CA ALA A 900 -25.93 -2.65 15.29
C ALA A 900 -27.41 -2.26 15.53
N GLN A 901 -28.35 -2.99 14.95
CA GLN A 901 -29.79 -2.82 15.19
C GLN A 901 -30.12 -3.08 16.67
N ALA A 902 -29.62 -4.17 17.26
CA ALA A 902 -29.84 -4.50 18.66
C ALA A 902 -29.19 -3.48 19.63
N ALA A 903 -28.08 -2.86 19.23
CA ALA A 903 -27.40 -1.81 19.98
C ALA A 903 -27.99 -0.39 19.77
N PHE A 904 -29.07 -0.25 18.97
CA PHE A 904 -29.62 1.04 18.52
C PHE A 904 -28.61 1.95 17.78
N ALA A 905 -27.54 1.35 17.22
CA ALA A 905 -26.57 2.02 16.35
C ALA A 905 -27.13 2.15 14.92
N ASN A 906 -28.29 2.81 14.81
CA ASN A 906 -29.19 2.74 13.66
C ASN A 906 -28.51 3.10 12.32
N THR A 907 -27.67 4.13 12.28
CA THR A 907 -26.94 4.54 11.07
C THR A 907 -25.99 3.46 10.57
N SER A 908 -25.28 2.77 11.49
CA SER A 908 -24.41 1.63 11.15
C SER A 908 -25.22 0.40 10.74
N ALA A 909 -26.39 0.16 11.34
CA ALA A 909 -27.27 -0.93 10.95
C ALA A 909 -27.80 -0.75 9.52
N ILE A 910 -28.20 0.49 9.15
CA ILE A 910 -28.62 0.84 7.78
C ILE A 910 -27.50 0.53 6.78
N ASP A 911 -26.28 1.00 7.04
CA ASP A 911 -25.11 0.79 6.17
C ASP A 911 -24.76 -0.71 6.01
N TYR A 912 -24.64 -1.46 7.12
CA TYR A 912 -24.36 -2.91 7.04
C TYR A 912 -25.45 -3.69 6.31
N PHE A 913 -26.73 -3.37 6.52
CA PHE A 913 -27.81 -4.00 5.78
C PHE A 913 -27.75 -3.63 4.29
N GLN A 914 -27.59 -2.36 3.92
CA GLN A 914 -27.45 -1.94 2.53
C GLN A 914 -26.27 -2.64 1.82
N ARG A 915 -25.13 -2.80 2.50
CA ARG A 915 -23.92 -3.47 1.99
C ARG A 915 -24.07 -4.99 1.81
N VAL A 916 -25.00 -5.65 2.52
CA VAL A 916 -25.25 -7.09 2.36
C VAL A 916 -26.33 -7.43 1.32
N LEU A 917 -27.31 -6.56 1.07
CA LEU A 917 -28.42 -6.83 0.13
C LEU A 917 -27.97 -7.43 -1.24
N PRO A 918 -26.90 -6.97 -1.92
CA PRO A 918 -26.48 -7.54 -3.20
C PRO A 918 -25.90 -8.96 -3.15
N LEU A 919 -25.77 -9.55 -1.95
CA LEU A 919 -25.17 -10.86 -1.70
C LEU A 919 -26.20 -11.90 -1.21
N LEU A 920 -27.45 -11.50 -1.01
CA LEU A 920 -28.51 -12.33 -0.44
C LEU A 920 -29.31 -13.06 -1.52
N SER A 921 -29.88 -14.22 -1.18
CA SER A 921 -30.96 -14.82 -1.98
C SER A 921 -32.28 -14.04 -1.79
N ASP A 922 -33.25 -14.26 -2.68
CA ASP A 922 -34.59 -13.67 -2.58
C ASP A 922 -35.29 -13.99 -1.24
N GLU A 923 -35.07 -15.19 -0.71
CA GLU A 923 -35.56 -15.60 0.62
C GLU A 923 -34.91 -14.80 1.76
N GLU A 924 -33.60 -14.55 1.68
CA GLU A 924 -32.85 -13.79 2.68
C GLU A 924 -33.09 -12.27 2.59
N LEU A 925 -33.37 -11.76 1.38
CA LEU A 925 -33.71 -10.36 1.12
C LEU A 925 -34.95 -9.91 1.90
N VAL A 926 -35.94 -10.79 2.05
CA VAL A 926 -37.20 -10.51 2.78
C VAL A 926 -36.93 -10.07 4.22
N GLU A 927 -36.14 -10.82 4.99
CA GLU A 927 -35.85 -10.48 6.39
C GLU A 927 -35.00 -9.19 6.49
N VAL A 928 -33.95 -9.09 5.68
CA VAL A 928 -32.99 -7.98 5.79
C VAL A 928 -33.59 -6.66 5.32
N ARG A 929 -34.43 -6.65 4.28
CA ARG A 929 -35.16 -5.43 3.88
C ARG A 929 -36.20 -5.01 4.92
N LEU A 930 -36.87 -5.96 5.57
CA LEU A 930 -37.82 -5.65 6.64
C LEU A 930 -37.10 -4.99 7.83
N ARG A 931 -35.96 -5.56 8.27
CA ARG A 931 -35.11 -4.97 9.33
C ARG A 931 -34.59 -3.58 8.94
N LEU A 932 -34.13 -3.41 7.69
CA LEU A 932 -33.69 -2.12 7.17
C LEU A 932 -34.82 -1.08 7.21
N GLY A 933 -36.03 -1.44 6.74
CA GLY A 933 -37.22 -0.57 6.82
C GLY A 933 -37.56 -0.16 8.25
N GLN A 934 -37.49 -1.09 9.21
CA GLN A 934 -37.71 -0.82 10.63
C GLN A 934 -36.70 0.19 11.21
N VAL A 935 -35.41 0.08 10.83
CA VAL A 935 -34.38 1.03 11.30
C VAL A 935 -34.54 2.40 10.63
N LEU A 936 -34.88 2.46 9.34
CA LEU A 936 -35.19 3.69 8.61
C LEU A 936 -36.39 4.43 9.24
N ASP A 937 -37.45 3.69 9.61
CA ASP A 937 -38.63 4.21 10.31
C ASP A 937 -38.34 4.70 11.75
N LEU A 938 -37.34 4.12 12.41
CA LEU A 938 -36.86 4.58 13.72
C LEU A 938 -36.04 5.88 13.65
N VAL A 939 -35.30 6.13 12.57
CA VAL A 939 -34.53 7.38 12.38
C VAL A 939 -35.30 8.49 11.67
N GLY A 940 -36.54 8.24 11.23
CA GLY A 940 -37.38 9.21 10.53
C GLY A 940 -37.22 9.26 9.02
N GLN A 941 -36.46 8.34 8.43
CA GLN A 941 -36.32 8.16 6.97
C GLN A 941 -37.52 7.40 6.42
N TRP A 942 -38.68 8.06 6.51
CA TRP A 942 -39.98 7.45 6.26
C TRP A 942 -40.24 7.15 4.79
N GLN A 943 -39.58 7.79 3.83
CA GLN A 943 -39.80 7.47 2.42
C GLN A 943 -39.07 6.17 2.07
N GLU A 944 -37.80 6.10 2.43
CA GLU A 944 -36.91 4.97 2.23
C GLU A 944 -37.43 3.71 2.95
N ALA A 945 -38.06 3.88 4.13
CA ALA A 945 -38.75 2.80 4.83
C ALA A 945 -39.96 2.25 4.05
N ASP A 946 -40.82 3.12 3.48
CA ASP A 946 -41.97 2.71 2.66
C ASP A 946 -41.53 1.98 1.39
N GLU A 947 -40.44 2.45 0.77
CA GLU A 947 -39.81 1.78 -0.37
C GLU A 947 -39.30 0.38 0.00
N GLN A 948 -38.63 0.20 1.15
CA GLN A 948 -38.22 -1.14 1.59
C GLN A 948 -39.41 -2.05 1.91
N TYR A 949 -40.45 -1.57 2.59
CA TYR A 949 -41.63 -2.39 2.90
C TYR A 949 -42.39 -2.79 1.62
N ARG A 950 -42.45 -1.94 0.59
CA ARG A 950 -43.04 -2.29 -0.71
C ARG A 950 -42.21 -3.33 -1.48
N LEU A 951 -40.88 -3.27 -1.38
CA LEU A 951 -40.01 -4.31 -1.94
C LEU A 951 -40.18 -5.65 -1.20
N VAL A 952 -40.34 -5.64 0.12
CA VAL A 952 -40.68 -6.85 0.90
C VAL A 952 -42.05 -7.39 0.50
N LEU A 953 -43.06 -6.53 0.33
CA LEU A 953 -44.41 -6.92 -0.06
C LEU A 953 -44.43 -7.68 -1.40
N ASN A 954 -43.87 -7.07 -2.46
CA ASN A 954 -43.81 -7.70 -3.78
C ASN A 954 -43.07 -9.05 -3.73
N LEU A 955 -41.91 -9.09 -3.07
CA LEU A 955 -41.08 -10.29 -2.96
C LEU A 955 -41.74 -11.39 -2.13
N ALA A 956 -42.51 -11.02 -1.10
CA ALA A 956 -43.29 -11.95 -0.30
C ALA A 956 -44.49 -12.51 -1.10
N GLU A 957 -45.13 -11.73 -1.96
CA GLU A 957 -46.17 -12.22 -2.89
C GLU A 957 -45.58 -13.19 -3.94
N GLU A 958 -44.42 -12.86 -4.53
CA GLU A 958 -43.72 -13.72 -5.50
C GLU A 958 -43.24 -15.05 -4.89
N LEU A 959 -42.73 -15.03 -3.66
CA LEU A 959 -42.29 -16.22 -2.92
C LEU A 959 -43.43 -16.96 -2.18
N GLY A 960 -44.65 -16.42 -2.18
CA GLY A 960 -45.79 -16.98 -1.43
C GLY A 960 -45.65 -16.91 0.11
N ASN A 961 -44.79 -16.04 0.63
CA ASN A 961 -44.53 -15.87 2.06
C ASN A 961 -45.58 -14.97 2.73
N VAL A 962 -46.76 -15.54 2.99
CA VAL A 962 -47.92 -14.84 3.56
C VAL A 962 -47.63 -14.17 4.91
N SER A 963 -46.69 -14.69 5.71
CA SER A 963 -46.29 -14.06 6.99
C SER A 963 -45.50 -12.76 6.76
N ALA A 964 -44.52 -12.78 5.85
CA ALA A 964 -43.79 -11.57 5.46
C ALA A 964 -44.67 -10.55 4.73
N GLN A 965 -45.65 -11.01 3.93
CA GLN A 965 -46.66 -10.16 3.32
C GLN A 965 -47.44 -9.38 4.39
N GLY A 966 -48.00 -10.08 5.39
CA GLY A 966 -48.78 -9.45 6.46
C GLY A 966 -47.96 -8.44 7.28
N GLU A 967 -46.69 -8.74 7.55
CA GLU A 967 -45.81 -7.86 8.31
C GLU A 967 -45.35 -6.63 7.50
N ALA A 968 -45.19 -6.75 6.18
CA ALA A 968 -44.96 -5.61 5.29
C ALA A 968 -46.21 -4.72 5.18
N GLU A 969 -47.39 -5.31 5.00
CA GLU A 969 -48.69 -4.59 4.99
C GLU A 969 -48.91 -3.83 6.31
N ARG A 970 -48.60 -4.47 7.45
CA ARG A 970 -48.68 -3.84 8.79
C ARG A 970 -47.68 -2.69 8.94
N SER A 971 -46.45 -2.89 8.50
CA SER A 971 -45.38 -1.89 8.59
C SER A 971 -45.70 -0.64 7.76
N ILE A 972 -46.28 -0.81 6.56
CA ILE A 972 -46.79 0.31 5.73
C ILE A 972 -47.92 1.05 6.45
N GLY A 973 -48.88 0.33 7.04
CA GLY A 973 -49.97 0.95 7.80
C GLY A 973 -49.49 1.75 9.01
N TRP A 974 -48.54 1.21 9.78
CA TRP A 974 -47.92 1.88 10.92
C TRP A 974 -47.10 3.12 10.54
N LEU A 975 -46.44 3.08 9.38
CA LEU A 975 -45.68 4.20 8.82
C LEU A 975 -46.60 5.33 8.33
N LEU A 976 -47.73 5.01 7.70
CA LEU A 976 -48.73 6.00 7.28
C LEU A 976 -49.34 6.75 8.46
N ARG A 977 -49.57 6.08 9.60
CA ARG A 977 -49.96 6.73 10.86
C ARG A 977 -48.95 7.79 11.31
N LYS A 978 -47.64 7.55 11.16
CA LYS A 978 -46.59 8.53 11.49
C LYS A 978 -46.60 9.76 10.56
N ARG A 979 -47.00 9.57 9.30
CA ARG A 979 -47.22 10.66 8.32
C ARG A 979 -48.57 11.40 8.51
N GLY A 980 -49.45 10.92 9.38
CA GLY A 980 -50.76 11.51 9.66
C GLY A 980 -51.90 11.06 8.74
N ASP A 981 -51.65 10.17 7.76
CA ASP A 981 -52.70 9.59 6.92
C ASP A 981 -53.33 8.38 7.61
N PHE A 982 -54.23 8.68 8.56
CA PHE A 982 -54.94 7.66 9.33
C PHE A 982 -55.90 6.83 8.45
N THR A 983 -56.42 7.39 7.36
CA THR A 983 -57.33 6.68 6.45
C THR A 983 -56.59 5.57 5.72
N ALA A 984 -55.48 5.90 5.05
CA ALA A 984 -54.65 4.90 4.38
C ALA A 984 -54.02 3.92 5.40
N ALA A 985 -53.65 4.39 6.60
CA ALA A 985 -53.17 3.51 7.66
C ALA A 985 -54.20 2.42 8.04
N HIS A 986 -55.49 2.79 8.21
CA HIS A 986 -56.55 1.81 8.45
C HIS A 986 -56.75 0.84 7.27
N GLU A 987 -56.67 1.31 6.03
CA GLU A 987 -56.78 0.43 4.85
C GLU A 987 -55.64 -0.61 4.77
N TRP A 988 -54.40 -0.20 5.06
CA TRP A 988 -53.26 -1.12 5.06
C TRP A 988 -53.27 -2.09 6.25
N LEU A 989 -53.67 -1.64 7.44
CA LEU A 989 -53.88 -2.54 8.58
C LEU A 989 -55.05 -3.51 8.34
N ALA A 990 -56.12 -3.11 7.65
CA ALA A 990 -57.21 -4.02 7.28
C ALA A 990 -56.75 -5.13 6.32
N LYS A 991 -55.83 -4.84 5.39
CA LYS A 991 -55.17 -5.86 4.54
C LYS A 991 -54.31 -6.78 5.40
N ALA A 992 -53.41 -6.22 6.20
CA ALA A 992 -52.52 -6.98 7.08
C ALA A 992 -53.29 -7.98 7.96
N ARG A 993 -54.42 -7.55 8.55
CA ARG A 993 -55.28 -8.45 9.32
C ARG A 993 -55.80 -9.61 8.49
N ALA A 994 -56.37 -9.33 7.31
CA ALA A 994 -56.89 -10.36 6.41
C ALA A 994 -55.79 -11.30 5.88
N THR A 995 -54.54 -10.84 5.82
CA THR A 995 -53.37 -11.63 5.43
C THR A 995 -52.90 -12.54 6.58
N PHE A 996 -52.77 -12.04 7.80
CA PHE A 996 -52.48 -12.86 8.99
C PHE A 996 -53.63 -13.84 9.33
N GLU A 997 -54.89 -13.45 9.12
CA GLU A 997 -56.07 -14.34 9.25
C GLU A 997 -55.98 -15.54 8.28
N LYS A 998 -55.55 -15.32 7.02
CA LYS A 998 -55.29 -16.41 6.05
C LYS A 998 -54.08 -17.26 6.40
N ALA A 999 -53.03 -16.64 6.96
CA ALA A 999 -51.82 -17.35 7.42
C ALA A 999 -52.06 -18.20 8.68
N GLY A 1000 -53.16 -17.96 9.41
CA GLY A 1000 -53.42 -18.59 10.70
C GLY A 1000 -52.55 -18.06 11.83
N ASP A 1001 -52.12 -16.79 11.76
CA ASP A 1001 -51.24 -16.14 12.73
C ASP A 1001 -52.02 -15.24 13.71
N PRO A 1002 -52.45 -15.73 14.89
CA PRO A 1002 -53.15 -14.93 15.87
C PRO A 1002 -52.26 -13.85 16.52
N ALA A 1003 -50.93 -13.97 16.46
CA ALA A 1003 -50.01 -12.97 17.00
C ALA A 1003 -49.89 -11.76 16.05
N GLY A 1004 -49.80 -12.00 14.74
CA GLY A 1004 -49.91 -10.97 13.71
C GLY A 1004 -51.26 -10.26 13.75
N VAL A 1005 -52.37 -11.01 13.81
CA VAL A 1005 -53.73 -10.44 13.96
C VAL A 1005 -53.84 -9.59 15.24
N SER A 1006 -53.30 -10.06 16.38
CA SER A 1006 -53.29 -9.31 17.65
C SER A 1006 -52.51 -7.99 17.55
N GLN A 1007 -51.34 -8.00 16.91
CA GLN A 1007 -50.54 -6.78 16.67
C GLN A 1007 -51.29 -5.77 15.80
N VAL A 1008 -51.93 -6.22 14.71
CA VAL A 1008 -52.73 -5.34 13.85
C VAL A 1008 -53.91 -4.70 14.59
N TYR A 1009 -54.56 -5.43 15.50
CA TYR A 1009 -55.60 -4.86 16.37
C TYR A 1009 -55.03 -3.81 17.35
N ALA A 1010 -53.83 -4.04 17.90
CA ALA A 1010 -53.16 -3.07 18.76
C ALA A 1010 -52.78 -1.78 18.00
N ASP A 1011 -52.19 -1.92 16.81
CA ASP A 1011 -51.80 -0.80 15.95
C ASP A 1011 -53.04 0.00 15.51
N THR A 1012 -54.15 -0.68 15.19
CA THR A 1012 -55.45 -0.05 14.86
C THR A 1012 -56.06 0.69 16.05
N GLY A 1013 -56.03 0.10 17.25
CA GLY A 1013 -56.51 0.73 18.47
C GLY A 1013 -55.72 2.00 18.84
N GLU A 1014 -54.41 2.00 18.61
CA GLU A 1014 -53.56 3.18 18.81
C GLU A 1014 -53.86 4.31 17.81
N ILE A 1015 -54.25 4.01 16.56
CA ILE A 1015 -54.74 5.03 15.61
C ILE A 1015 -56.02 5.68 16.15
N TYR A 1016 -57.03 4.89 16.51
CA TYR A 1016 -58.28 5.41 17.06
C TYR A 1016 -58.04 6.23 18.34
N ARG A 1017 -57.11 5.80 19.20
CA ARG A 1017 -56.71 6.55 20.40
C ARG A 1017 -56.10 7.92 20.06
N LEU A 1018 -55.27 8.01 19.01
CA LEU A 1018 -54.69 9.27 18.53
C LEU A 1018 -55.73 10.19 17.87
N GLN A 1019 -56.80 9.63 17.31
CA GLN A 1019 -57.96 10.38 16.79
C GLN A 1019 -58.99 10.78 17.87
N GLY A 1020 -58.83 10.32 19.12
CA GLY A 1020 -59.79 10.55 20.21
C GLY A 1020 -61.02 9.63 20.18
N MET A 1021 -61.02 8.61 19.32
CA MET A 1021 -62.09 7.60 19.18
C MET A 1021 -61.91 6.48 20.22
N TYR A 1022 -62.09 6.82 21.49
CA TYR A 1022 -61.69 5.95 22.61
C TYR A 1022 -62.53 4.66 22.75
N VAL A 1023 -63.78 4.65 22.28
CA VAL A 1023 -64.65 3.45 22.33
C VAL A 1023 -64.20 2.41 21.30
N GLU A 1024 -63.87 2.89 20.10
CA GLU A 1024 -63.34 2.11 18.99
C GLU A 1024 -61.92 1.62 19.29
N ALA A 1025 -61.10 2.46 19.94
CA ALA A 1025 -59.80 2.07 20.48
C ALA A 1025 -59.92 0.95 21.52
N GLU A 1026 -60.82 1.07 22.50
CA GLU A 1026 -61.03 0.03 23.51
C GLU A 1026 -61.51 -1.28 22.86
N GLY A 1027 -62.44 -1.21 21.92
CA GLY A 1027 -62.91 -2.37 21.15
C GLY A 1027 -61.77 -3.09 20.42
N CYS A 1028 -60.86 -2.35 19.79
CA CYS A 1028 -59.69 -2.91 19.13
C CYS A 1028 -58.72 -3.56 20.13
N PHE A 1029 -58.42 -2.90 21.26
CA PHE A 1029 -57.54 -3.48 22.29
C PHE A 1029 -58.16 -4.72 22.96
N GLN A 1030 -59.48 -4.75 23.17
CA GLN A 1030 -60.20 -5.94 23.65
C GLN A 1030 -60.13 -7.10 22.66
N GLU A 1031 -60.30 -6.86 21.36
CA GLU A 1031 -60.22 -7.92 20.35
C GLU A 1031 -58.78 -8.42 20.20
N GLY A 1032 -57.80 -7.51 20.15
CA GLY A 1032 -56.37 -7.86 20.18
C GLY A 1032 -55.99 -8.70 21.40
N LEU A 1033 -56.59 -8.45 22.58
CA LEU A 1033 -56.43 -9.26 23.78
C LEU A 1033 -57.04 -10.67 23.68
N LYS A 1034 -58.14 -10.86 22.94
CA LYS A 1034 -58.71 -12.19 22.69
C LYS A 1034 -57.79 -13.01 21.79
N GLN A 1035 -57.26 -12.39 20.73
CA GLN A 1035 -56.31 -13.04 19.81
C GLN A 1035 -54.97 -13.34 20.51
N ALA A 1036 -54.50 -12.44 21.38
CA ALA A 1036 -53.38 -12.69 22.30
C ALA A 1036 -53.70 -13.72 23.42
N GLY A 1037 -54.94 -14.19 23.54
CA GLY A 1037 -55.35 -15.21 24.51
C GLY A 1037 -54.65 -16.57 24.38
N LEU A 1038 -53.87 -16.75 23.30
CA LEU A 1038 -53.09 -17.95 23.00
C LEU A 1038 -51.57 -17.77 23.18
N ALA A 1039 -51.08 -16.58 23.59
CA ALA A 1039 -49.65 -16.31 23.81
C ALA A 1039 -49.40 -15.41 25.04
N ALA A 1040 -48.52 -15.84 25.95
CA ALA A 1040 -48.52 -15.37 27.34
C ALA A 1040 -48.09 -13.90 27.56
N ASP A 1041 -47.15 -13.36 26.79
CA ASP A 1041 -46.51 -12.07 27.12
C ASP A 1041 -47.26 -10.82 26.63
N GLY A 1042 -48.14 -10.96 25.62
CA GLY A 1042 -48.85 -9.80 25.04
C GLY A 1042 -49.87 -9.14 25.98
N GLN A 1043 -50.45 -9.92 26.90
CA GLN A 1043 -51.64 -9.50 27.65
C GLN A 1043 -51.42 -8.28 28.55
N ARG A 1044 -50.28 -8.19 29.25
CA ARG A 1044 -50.08 -7.14 30.28
C ARG A 1044 -50.05 -5.73 29.71
N ARG A 1045 -49.47 -5.54 28.51
CA ARG A 1045 -49.34 -4.22 27.87
C ARG A 1045 -50.68 -3.71 27.36
N LEU A 1046 -51.41 -4.55 26.64
CA LEU A 1046 -52.73 -4.21 26.11
C LEU A 1046 -53.77 -4.03 27.22
N ALA A 1047 -53.73 -4.85 28.28
CA ALA A 1047 -54.60 -4.67 29.45
C ALA A 1047 -54.33 -3.33 30.15
N ALA A 1048 -53.07 -2.93 30.32
CA ALA A 1048 -52.72 -1.63 30.90
C ALA A 1048 -53.21 -0.46 30.02
N GLN A 1049 -53.08 -0.55 28.69
CA GLN A 1049 -53.58 0.47 27.76
C GLN A 1049 -55.11 0.56 27.78
N ALA A 1050 -55.82 -0.56 27.74
CA ALA A 1050 -57.29 -0.58 27.82
C ALA A 1050 -57.83 -0.12 29.18
N GLN A 1051 -57.07 -0.33 30.28
CA GLN A 1051 -57.43 0.16 31.61
C GLN A 1051 -57.13 1.66 31.78
N ALA A 1052 -56.08 2.18 31.13
CA ALA A 1052 -55.73 3.60 31.13
C ALA A 1052 -56.71 4.49 30.32
N LEU A 1053 -57.63 3.90 29.55
CA LEU A 1053 -58.72 4.60 28.86
C LEU A 1053 -60.03 4.68 29.67
N LYS A 1054 -60.04 4.21 30.92
CA LYS A 1054 -61.23 4.15 31.80
C LYS A 1054 -61.16 5.08 33.02
N GLY A 1055 -60.16 5.95 33.08
CA GLY A 1055 -59.99 7.00 34.09
C GLY A 1055 -59.72 8.34 33.42
#